data_AF-A0A0A2X8F2-F1
#
_entry.id   AF-A0A0A2X8F2-F1
#
_cell.length_a   1.000
_cell.length_b   1.000
_cell.length_c   1.000
_cell.angle_alpha   90.00
_cell.angle_beta   90.00
_cell.angle_gamma   90.00
#
_symmetry.space_group_name_H-M   'P 1'
#
loop_
_entity.id
_entity.type
_entity.pdbx_description
1 polymer ?
#
loop_
_entity_poly.entity_id
_entity_poly.type
_entity_poly.pdbx_seq_one_letter_code
_entity_poly.pdbx_strand_id
1 'polypeptide(L)'
;MLHLTLLLPLPGFGQERVRNLEALWRERLGDRGEALEVAPPERWPEALERLLDLEREVSLKRRGYSLDRALNLVVLGEAEHPELEPLVRDLENSFQEGANRGQEVRLHLALLFHKAKALETWPPDPRYPLPTRVWPLSLWSQNGFRLRDEAQLEVWIQHFLEGLVLFGHFFAPQQGRDWVGLGVARLEAHRPSQDELTKQLWAALRSHRLGNLPPIPPCPEPTLPSLEPPKRPQRQDCHSFPGWRGAEWEAHRLTLGQKGEEAVEDLLLRVEEGISEYGRQALLLGLPALEEALSRLDRAIREEEEARLSLLETFDRTLGLEGKRKRLLRLKRRGRDPQEIRRLQEELDQVDQALENRDLAFFLDRDPEASQAKRELSEFQADWEKRRQSWEQEVDAQPPPKPPSFWRRLLERFGIFRPTPRPSRRKELCDEAWRILREAHEKEEAYTERFRHYLELHQRLLLSEGRLEVLRREKQRAEAVHRAVQGFLLPDPEEEHPLVLRLPPEEVPPQLLAEEARELIRKGVLEAFWDGEPQEVRGALKEAAETLAQKLPLDPGRTLGEEAWTVLVEAASPRVMARNWPDHRRYALVLGRAGARRWGEGYEEAEGFPGEVVLFRLLFPLRPEQLLEGGEAFISSPPEETGEVQRPNPLVDELLAERPEVERPNPLLDEIFKEAG
;
A
#
# COMPACT_ATOMS: atom_id res chain seq x y z
N MET A 1 43.67 -28.18 14.15
CA MET A 1 44.07 -28.33 15.55
C MET A 1 43.08 -27.52 16.37
N LEU A 2 42.47 -28.08 17.41
CA LEU A 2 41.59 -27.37 18.34
C LEU A 2 42.39 -26.94 19.56
N HIS A 3 42.00 -25.83 20.17
CA HIS A 3 42.62 -25.30 21.37
C HIS A 3 41.63 -25.37 22.54
N LEU A 4 42.03 -26.08 23.58
CA LEU A 4 41.21 -26.21 24.79
C LEU A 4 41.08 -24.85 25.47
N THR A 5 39.84 -24.40 25.65
CA THR A 5 39.52 -23.05 26.10
C THR A 5 38.55 -23.11 27.29
N LEU A 6 38.93 -22.49 28.40
CA LEU A 6 38.07 -22.29 29.57
C LEU A 6 37.66 -20.82 29.64
N LEU A 7 36.36 -20.55 29.57
CA LEU A 7 35.77 -19.22 29.73
C LEU A 7 35.25 -19.03 31.16
N LEU A 8 35.70 -17.96 31.79
CA LEU A 8 35.31 -17.50 33.12
C LEU A 8 34.64 -16.12 33.01
N PRO A 9 33.31 -16.06 32.86
CA PRO A 9 32.58 -14.81 32.86
C PRO A 9 32.41 -14.27 34.28
N LEU A 10 32.89 -13.04 34.52
CA LEU A 10 32.64 -12.33 35.77
C LEU A 10 31.15 -11.94 35.90
N PRO A 11 30.63 -11.85 37.14
CA PRO A 11 29.29 -11.32 37.40
C PRO A 11 29.02 -9.97 36.72
N GLY A 12 27.76 -9.73 36.33
CA GLY A 12 27.37 -8.54 35.55
C GLY A 12 27.59 -8.76 34.05
N PHE A 13 28.36 -7.87 33.41
CA PHE A 13 28.59 -7.88 31.96
C PHE A 13 28.97 -9.25 31.40
N GLY A 14 29.96 -9.93 32.01
CA GLY A 14 30.47 -11.22 31.50
C GLY A 14 29.39 -12.30 31.48
N GLN A 15 28.72 -12.52 32.61
CA GLN A 15 27.69 -13.57 32.74
C GLN A 15 26.46 -13.29 31.88
N GLU A 16 26.02 -12.03 31.79
CA GLU A 16 24.86 -11.66 30.96
C GLU A 16 25.09 -11.97 29.48
N ARG A 17 26.26 -11.60 28.95
CA ARG A 17 26.58 -11.82 27.53
C ARG A 17 26.77 -13.30 27.22
N VAL A 18 27.43 -14.05 28.11
CA VAL A 18 27.67 -15.49 27.91
C VAL A 18 26.37 -16.30 27.93
N ARG A 19 25.39 -15.93 28.76
CA ARG A 19 24.11 -16.63 28.85
C ARG A 19 23.39 -16.73 27.50
N ASN A 20 23.48 -15.67 26.68
CA ASN A 20 22.85 -15.64 25.35
C ASN A 20 23.66 -16.45 24.31
N LEU A 21 24.99 -16.50 24.47
CA LEU A 21 25.91 -17.09 23.50
C LEU A 21 26.15 -18.59 23.72
N GLU A 22 25.94 -19.13 24.91
CA GLU A 22 26.26 -20.53 25.22
C GLU A 22 25.51 -21.54 24.33
N ALA A 23 24.21 -21.30 24.11
CA ALA A 23 23.41 -22.12 23.20
C ALA A 23 23.91 -22.02 21.75
N LEU A 24 24.27 -20.80 21.33
CA LEU A 24 24.76 -20.50 19.99
C LEU A 24 26.11 -21.19 19.72
N TRP A 25 27.04 -21.21 20.68
CA TRP A 25 28.31 -21.91 20.53
C TRP A 25 28.14 -23.43 20.43
N ARG A 26 27.22 -24.02 21.21
CA ARG A 26 26.94 -25.47 21.11
C ARG A 26 26.42 -25.83 19.72
N GLU A 27 25.55 -25.01 19.15
CA GLU A 27 25.03 -25.20 17.80
C GLU A 27 26.13 -25.03 16.74
N ARG A 28 26.86 -23.92 16.77
CA ARG A 28 27.81 -23.54 15.73
C ARG A 28 29.10 -24.38 15.76
N LEU A 29 29.69 -24.58 16.93
CA LEU A 29 30.91 -25.39 17.06
C LEU A 29 30.60 -26.89 16.93
N GLY A 30 29.35 -27.31 17.17
CA GLY A 30 28.93 -28.71 17.14
C GLY A 30 29.85 -29.57 18.02
N ASP A 31 30.39 -30.65 17.44
CA ASP A 31 31.35 -31.53 18.11
C ASP A 31 32.62 -30.81 18.61
N ARG A 32 33.01 -29.71 17.98
CA ARG A 32 34.18 -28.91 18.38
C ARG A 32 33.89 -28.09 19.65
N GLY A 33 32.62 -27.94 20.02
CA GLY A 33 32.20 -27.31 21.26
C GLY A 33 32.74 -28.03 22.50
N GLU A 34 33.06 -29.34 22.38
CA GLU A 34 33.81 -30.07 23.41
C GLU A 34 35.23 -29.50 23.64
N ALA A 35 35.75 -28.54 22.87
CA ALA A 35 37.00 -27.84 23.22
C ALA A 35 36.78 -26.59 24.09
N LEU A 36 35.52 -26.20 24.35
CA LEU A 36 35.15 -25.04 25.17
C LEU A 36 34.46 -25.50 26.46
N GLU A 37 34.91 -25.01 27.60
CA GLU A 37 34.19 -25.14 28.87
C GLU A 37 33.85 -23.73 29.37
N VAL A 38 32.63 -23.54 29.87
CA VAL A 38 32.17 -22.28 30.46
C VAL A 38 31.83 -22.55 31.92
N ALA A 39 32.38 -21.76 32.84
CA ALA A 39 32.08 -21.91 34.25
C ALA A 39 32.17 -20.59 35.01
N PRO A 40 31.37 -20.39 36.07
CA PRO A 40 31.51 -19.22 36.91
C PRO A 40 32.92 -19.19 37.56
N PRO A 41 33.44 -18.00 37.89
CA PRO A 41 34.79 -17.83 38.42
C PRO A 41 35.10 -18.72 39.61
N GLU A 42 34.14 -18.92 40.53
CA GLU A 42 34.39 -19.70 41.75
C GLU A 42 34.52 -21.22 41.52
N ARG A 43 34.13 -21.71 40.33
CA ARG A 43 34.15 -23.14 39.97
C ARG A 43 35.10 -23.44 38.82
N TRP A 44 36.09 -22.57 38.62
CA TRP A 44 37.09 -22.74 37.58
C TRP A 44 37.92 -24.03 37.74
N PRO A 45 38.27 -24.53 38.95
CA PRO A 45 39.06 -25.75 39.07
C PRO A 45 38.29 -26.99 38.60
N GLU A 46 37.01 -27.14 38.99
CA GLU A 46 36.19 -28.28 38.57
C GLU A 46 35.89 -28.22 37.06
N ALA A 47 35.78 -27.03 36.50
CA ALA A 47 35.64 -26.84 35.06
C ALA A 47 36.91 -27.18 34.30
N LEU A 48 38.08 -26.82 34.83
CA LEU A 48 39.36 -27.22 34.26
C LEU A 48 39.51 -28.76 34.24
N GLU A 49 39.15 -29.43 35.34
CA GLU A 49 39.14 -30.90 35.41
C GLU A 49 38.23 -31.52 34.34
N ARG A 50 37.02 -30.97 34.14
CA ARG A 50 36.09 -31.42 33.08
C ARG A 50 36.60 -31.13 31.67
N LEU A 51 37.33 -30.04 31.47
CA LEU A 51 37.93 -29.69 30.18
C LEU A 51 39.10 -30.62 29.83
N LEU A 52 39.86 -31.03 30.84
CA LEU A 52 41.03 -31.91 30.73
C LEU A 52 40.69 -33.40 30.90
N ASP A 53 39.41 -33.75 31.00
CA ASP A 53 38.99 -35.13 31.18
C ASP A 53 39.45 -36.03 30.03
N LEU A 54 39.96 -37.21 30.37
CA LEU A 54 40.54 -38.14 29.39
C LEU A 54 39.48 -38.65 28.39
N GLU A 55 38.24 -38.83 28.82
CA GLU A 55 37.17 -39.29 27.92
C GLU A 55 36.86 -38.23 26.87
N ARG A 56 36.85 -36.97 27.28
CA ARG A 56 36.69 -35.79 26.39
C ARG A 56 37.84 -35.69 25.38
N GLU A 57 39.09 -35.82 25.85
CA GLU A 57 40.26 -35.78 24.97
C GLU A 57 40.25 -36.92 23.93
N VAL A 58 39.90 -38.14 24.38
CA VAL A 58 39.79 -39.32 23.52
C VAL A 58 38.62 -39.19 22.54
N SER A 59 37.48 -38.61 22.95
CA SER A 59 36.32 -38.31 22.10
C SER A 59 36.72 -37.42 20.92
N LEU A 60 37.35 -36.26 21.21
CA LEU A 60 37.80 -35.31 20.19
C LEU A 60 38.83 -35.94 19.22
N LYS A 61 39.80 -36.72 19.76
CA LYS A 61 40.78 -37.43 18.94
C LYS A 61 40.15 -38.49 18.04
N ARG A 62 39.15 -39.25 18.54
CA ARG A 62 38.41 -40.24 17.74
C ARG A 62 37.64 -39.61 16.59
N ARG A 63 37.17 -38.37 16.76
CA ARG A 63 36.53 -37.58 15.69
C ARG A 63 37.52 -36.93 14.72
N GLY A 64 38.82 -37.18 14.88
CA GLY A 64 39.88 -36.75 13.97
C GLY A 64 40.49 -35.39 14.29
N TYR A 65 40.18 -34.79 15.43
CA TYR A 65 40.75 -33.51 15.82
C TYR A 65 42.12 -33.68 16.52
N SER A 66 43.10 -32.87 16.12
CA SER A 66 44.33 -32.68 16.89
C SER A 66 44.12 -31.61 17.95
N LEU A 67 44.65 -31.79 19.15
CA LEU A 67 44.51 -30.85 20.27
C LEU A 67 45.85 -30.15 20.53
N ASP A 68 45.80 -28.83 20.73
CA ASP A 68 46.92 -28.06 21.28
C ASP A 68 47.16 -28.48 22.73
N ARG A 69 48.44 -28.51 23.14
CA ARG A 69 48.83 -28.82 24.52
C ARG A 69 48.65 -27.62 25.44
N ALA A 70 48.63 -26.41 24.88
CA ALA A 70 48.41 -25.20 25.64
C ALA A 70 46.91 -24.97 25.91
N LEU A 71 46.60 -24.54 27.13
CA LEU A 71 45.26 -24.17 27.56
C LEU A 71 45.05 -22.67 27.44
N ASN A 72 43.95 -22.26 26.83
CA ASN A 72 43.52 -20.87 26.83
C ASN A 72 42.55 -20.64 28.00
N LEU A 73 42.88 -19.70 28.88
CA LEU A 73 42.00 -19.27 29.95
C LEU A 73 41.49 -17.88 29.61
N VAL A 74 40.18 -17.72 29.47
CA VAL A 74 39.56 -16.44 29.11
C VAL A 74 38.79 -15.92 30.31
N VAL A 75 39.16 -14.75 30.82
CA VAL A 75 38.36 -14.00 31.78
C VAL A 75 37.63 -12.90 31.03
N LEU A 76 36.30 -12.89 31.09
CA LEU A 76 35.45 -11.91 30.44
C LEU A 76 34.70 -11.09 31.49
N GLY A 77 34.85 -9.77 31.47
CA GLY A 77 34.16 -8.92 32.44
C GLY A 77 34.53 -7.45 32.31
N GLU A 78 34.16 -6.67 33.31
CA GLU A 78 34.58 -5.26 33.42
C GLU A 78 36.00 -5.16 34.03
N ALA A 79 36.80 -4.21 33.54
CA ALA A 79 38.16 -3.97 34.02
C ALA A 79 38.20 -3.56 35.50
N GLU A 80 37.15 -2.90 36.00
CA GLU A 80 37.04 -2.43 37.38
C GLU A 80 36.37 -3.45 38.32
N HIS A 81 36.05 -4.66 37.82
CA HIS A 81 35.33 -5.65 38.60
C HIS A 81 36.16 -6.15 39.80
N PRO A 82 35.62 -6.15 41.03
CA PRO A 82 36.39 -6.42 42.25
C PRO A 82 36.96 -7.84 42.33
N GLU A 83 36.33 -8.81 41.66
CA GLU A 83 36.78 -10.22 41.67
C GLU A 83 37.87 -10.52 40.63
N LEU A 84 38.16 -9.60 39.71
CA LEU A 84 39.12 -9.83 38.62
C LEU A 84 40.55 -10.08 39.15
N GLU A 85 41.06 -9.18 40.00
CA GLU A 85 42.42 -9.30 40.55
C GLU A 85 42.58 -10.54 41.46
N PRO A 86 41.66 -10.83 42.41
CA PRO A 86 41.70 -12.07 43.17
C PRO A 86 41.68 -13.33 42.29
N LEU A 87 40.82 -13.38 41.27
CA LEU A 87 40.72 -14.53 40.38
C LEU A 87 42.01 -14.76 39.59
N VAL A 88 42.58 -13.70 38.99
CA VAL A 88 43.81 -13.82 38.21
C VAL A 88 44.99 -14.26 39.08
N ARG A 89 45.09 -13.75 40.32
CA ARG A 89 46.10 -14.22 41.28
C ARG A 89 45.90 -15.69 41.65
N ASP A 90 44.67 -16.14 41.83
CA ASP A 90 44.37 -17.54 42.12
C ASP A 90 44.77 -18.47 40.96
N LEU A 91 44.43 -18.09 39.74
CA LEU A 91 44.88 -18.78 38.52
C LEU A 91 46.41 -18.84 38.46
N GLU A 92 47.10 -17.72 38.63
CA GLU A 92 48.56 -17.66 38.60
C GLU A 92 49.21 -18.56 39.64
N ASN A 93 48.75 -18.49 40.89
CA ASN A 93 49.26 -19.33 41.97
C ASN A 93 49.08 -20.81 41.63
N SER A 94 47.92 -21.19 41.07
CA SER A 94 47.62 -22.58 40.73
C SER A 94 48.52 -23.15 39.62
N PHE A 95 48.85 -22.35 38.60
CA PHE A 95 49.67 -22.79 37.46
C PHE A 95 51.18 -22.61 37.66
N GLN A 96 51.62 -21.68 38.51
CA GLN A 96 53.05 -21.46 38.78
C GLN A 96 53.56 -22.31 39.93
N GLU A 97 52.79 -22.39 41.02
CA GLU A 97 53.22 -22.98 42.29
C GLU A 97 52.31 -24.12 42.78
N GLY A 98 51.10 -24.22 42.23
CA GLY A 98 50.04 -25.10 42.72
C GLY A 98 49.85 -26.43 41.96
N ALA A 99 48.61 -26.93 41.99
CA ALA A 99 48.24 -28.27 41.53
C ALA A 99 48.37 -28.46 40.02
N ASN A 100 48.27 -27.37 39.23
CA ASN A 100 48.32 -27.41 37.77
C ASN A 100 49.70 -27.01 37.22
N ARG A 101 50.73 -27.03 38.08
CA ARG A 101 52.10 -26.66 37.70
C ARG A 101 52.62 -27.52 36.55
N GLY A 102 53.16 -26.84 35.53
CA GLY A 102 53.74 -27.47 34.34
C GLY A 102 52.79 -27.62 33.15
N GLN A 103 51.52 -27.23 33.30
CA GLN A 103 50.64 -27.02 32.15
C GLN A 103 51.06 -25.75 31.40
N GLU A 104 51.06 -25.80 30.08
CA GLU A 104 51.26 -24.61 29.25
C GLU A 104 49.94 -23.84 29.20
N VAL A 105 49.93 -22.60 29.68
CA VAL A 105 48.71 -21.82 29.83
C VAL A 105 48.88 -20.43 29.24
N ARG A 106 47.83 -19.97 28.56
CA ARG A 106 47.71 -18.65 27.94
C ARG A 106 46.50 -17.96 28.56
N LEU A 107 46.74 -16.88 29.30
CA LEU A 107 45.67 -16.11 29.93
C LEU A 107 45.22 -14.99 28.99
N HIS A 108 43.91 -14.87 28.77
CA HIS A 108 43.27 -13.84 27.98
C HIS A 108 42.30 -13.05 28.87
N LEU A 109 42.56 -11.77 29.07
CA LEU A 109 41.70 -10.88 29.85
C LEU A 109 40.90 -10.01 28.88
N ALA A 110 39.66 -10.38 28.58
CA ALA A 110 38.74 -9.61 27.76
C ALA A 110 37.95 -8.64 28.64
N LEU A 111 38.41 -7.39 28.72
CA LEU A 111 37.99 -6.44 29.74
C LEU A 111 37.27 -5.24 29.13
N LEU A 112 35.97 -5.14 29.38
CA LEU A 112 35.20 -3.92 29.11
C LEU A 112 35.68 -2.80 30.03
N PHE A 113 36.02 -1.65 29.46
CA PHE A 113 36.38 -0.47 30.22
C PHE A 113 35.55 0.73 29.78
N HIS A 114 35.15 1.56 30.73
CA HIS A 114 34.48 2.83 30.46
C HIS A 114 35.45 4.02 30.54
N LYS A 115 36.62 3.81 31.17
CA LYS A 115 37.69 4.78 31.36
C LYS A 115 39.02 4.06 31.20
N ALA A 116 39.95 4.57 30.40
CA ALA A 116 41.25 3.93 30.17
C ALA A 116 42.04 3.75 31.48
N LYS A 117 41.82 4.63 32.47
CA LYS A 117 42.41 4.50 33.80
C LYS A 117 42.11 3.15 34.48
N ALA A 118 40.97 2.53 34.19
CA ALA A 118 40.64 1.21 34.72
C ALA A 118 41.68 0.15 34.29
N LEU A 119 42.23 0.28 33.08
CA LEU A 119 43.22 -0.64 32.54
C LEU A 119 44.62 -0.43 33.13
N GLU A 120 44.92 0.71 33.76
CA GLU A 120 46.23 0.95 34.41
C GLU A 120 46.55 -0.06 35.53
N THR A 121 45.55 -0.79 36.02
CA THR A 121 45.72 -1.91 36.96
C THR A 121 46.33 -3.15 36.31
N TRP A 122 46.29 -3.25 34.98
CA TRP A 122 46.75 -4.38 34.18
C TRP A 122 47.83 -4.02 33.15
N PRO A 123 48.87 -3.20 33.45
CA PRO A 123 49.76 -2.64 32.44
C PRO A 123 50.59 -3.72 31.72
N PRO A 124 51.01 -3.49 30.46
CA PRO A 124 51.93 -4.40 29.79
C PRO A 124 53.21 -4.64 30.60
N ASP A 125 53.61 -5.90 30.75
CA ASP A 125 54.81 -6.30 31.49
C ASP A 125 55.49 -7.49 30.79
N PRO A 126 56.60 -7.25 30.06
CA PRO A 126 57.33 -8.32 29.37
C PRO A 126 57.90 -9.40 30.31
N ARG A 127 58.02 -9.11 31.61
CA ARG A 127 58.54 -10.04 32.62
C ARG A 127 57.43 -10.78 33.36
N TYR A 128 56.18 -10.57 32.98
CA TYR A 128 55.06 -11.24 33.62
C TYR A 128 55.23 -12.76 33.53
N PRO A 129 55.10 -13.48 34.65
CA PRO A 129 55.49 -14.89 34.72
C PRO A 129 54.59 -15.82 33.90
N LEU A 130 53.32 -15.46 33.74
CA LEU A 130 52.36 -16.18 32.89
C LEU A 130 52.17 -15.44 31.56
N PRO A 131 52.18 -16.11 30.39
CA PRO A 131 51.80 -15.47 29.14
C PRO A 131 50.35 -14.96 29.20
N THR A 132 50.19 -13.64 29.22
CA THR A 132 48.90 -12.98 29.43
C THR A 132 48.65 -11.94 28.34
N ARG A 133 47.46 -11.96 27.72
CA ARG A 133 47.03 -10.91 26.80
C ARG A 133 45.79 -10.22 27.32
N VAL A 134 45.85 -8.91 27.45
CA VAL A 134 44.69 -8.07 27.74
C VAL A 134 44.08 -7.61 26.42
N TRP A 135 42.79 -7.88 26.25
CA TRP A 135 41.95 -7.39 25.17
C TRP A 135 41.08 -6.26 25.73
N PRO A 136 41.54 -4.99 25.66
CA PRO A 136 40.73 -3.86 26.07
C PRO A 136 39.52 -3.76 25.13
N LEU A 137 38.32 -3.80 25.73
CA LEU A 137 37.04 -3.70 25.05
C LEU A 137 36.38 -2.36 25.37
N SER A 138 36.00 -1.63 24.33
CA SER A 138 35.20 -0.41 24.41
C SER A 138 34.02 -0.49 23.44
N LEU A 139 32.99 0.32 23.72
CA LEU A 139 31.92 0.60 22.76
C LEU A 139 32.42 1.44 21.59
N TRP A 140 33.51 2.20 21.80
CA TRP A 140 34.18 2.94 20.75
C TRP A 140 35.22 2.09 20.04
N SER A 141 35.48 2.47 18.81
CA SER A 141 36.51 1.86 17.98
C SER A 141 37.58 2.85 17.60
N GLN A 142 38.68 2.32 17.07
CA GLN A 142 39.83 3.12 16.68
C GLN A 142 39.50 4.21 15.65
N ASN A 143 38.55 3.95 14.74
CA ASN A 143 38.10 4.90 13.73
C ASN A 143 36.94 5.81 14.21
N GLY A 144 36.59 5.77 15.50
CA GLY A 144 35.56 6.63 16.08
C GLY A 144 34.13 6.12 15.92
N PHE A 145 33.92 4.91 15.37
CA PHE A 145 32.59 4.30 15.36
C PHE A 145 32.20 3.81 16.77
N ARG A 146 30.95 4.08 17.19
CA ARG A 146 30.42 3.73 18.52
C ARG A 146 29.26 2.74 18.42
N LEU A 147 29.30 1.70 19.25
CA LEU A 147 28.15 0.82 19.51
C LEU A 147 27.12 1.53 20.41
N ARG A 148 25.84 1.28 20.17
CA ARG A 148 24.74 1.91 20.92
C ARG A 148 24.68 1.42 22.36
N ASP A 149 24.91 0.12 22.54
CA ASP A 149 24.88 -0.55 23.83
C ASP A 149 25.89 -1.71 23.89
N GLU A 150 26.06 -2.26 25.09
CA GLU A 150 26.96 -3.38 25.37
C GLU A 150 26.47 -4.74 24.85
N ALA A 151 25.18 -4.90 24.55
CA ALA A 151 24.67 -6.14 23.96
C ALA A 151 25.19 -6.31 22.53
N GLN A 152 25.46 -5.22 21.83
CA GLN A 152 26.07 -5.28 20.51
C GLN A 152 27.51 -5.84 20.48
N LEU A 153 28.18 -5.97 21.65
CA LEU A 153 29.46 -6.65 21.77
C LEU A 153 29.33 -8.18 21.74
N GLU A 154 28.12 -8.75 21.78
CA GLU A 154 27.91 -10.20 21.71
C GLU A 154 28.53 -10.82 20.46
N VAL A 155 28.46 -10.14 19.31
CA VAL A 155 29.09 -10.59 18.06
C VAL A 155 30.62 -10.66 18.19
N TRP A 156 31.22 -9.67 18.87
CA TRP A 156 32.65 -9.69 19.15
C TRP A 156 33.03 -10.85 20.06
N ILE A 157 32.28 -11.05 21.16
CA ILE A 157 32.54 -12.10 22.17
C ILE A 157 32.36 -13.48 21.54
N GLN A 158 31.29 -13.66 20.76
CA GLN A 158 30.97 -14.88 20.05
C GLN A 158 32.18 -15.34 19.23
N HIS A 159 32.62 -14.48 18.31
CA HIS A 159 33.64 -14.83 17.34
C HIS A 159 35.05 -14.80 17.93
N PHE A 160 35.30 -14.02 18.98
CA PHE A 160 36.55 -14.09 19.74
C PHE A 160 36.77 -15.49 20.33
N LEU A 161 35.74 -16.09 20.95
CA LEU A 161 35.86 -17.45 21.50
C LEU A 161 35.89 -18.54 20.42
N GLU A 162 35.08 -18.41 19.37
CA GLU A 162 35.17 -19.31 18.21
C GLU A 162 36.58 -19.28 17.61
N GLY A 163 37.15 -18.07 17.47
CA GLY A 163 38.51 -17.85 17.01
C GLY A 163 39.57 -18.46 17.92
N LEU A 164 39.42 -18.37 19.24
CA LEU A 164 40.34 -19.00 20.20
C LEU A 164 40.31 -20.52 20.12
N VAL A 165 39.12 -21.13 20.05
CA VAL A 165 38.95 -22.58 20.00
C VAL A 165 39.51 -23.16 18.69
N LEU A 166 39.26 -22.49 17.57
CA LEU A 166 39.62 -22.99 16.25
C LEU A 166 41.03 -22.58 15.80
N PHE A 167 41.48 -21.39 16.20
CA PHE A 167 42.68 -20.73 15.68
C PHE A 167 43.48 -19.98 16.78
N GLY A 168 43.45 -20.46 18.01
CA GLY A 168 44.04 -19.83 19.19
C GLY A 168 45.50 -19.38 19.06
N HIS A 169 46.29 -19.97 18.17
CA HIS A 169 47.66 -19.54 17.89
C HIS A 169 47.78 -18.08 17.39
N PHE A 170 46.79 -17.54 16.67
CA PHE A 170 46.80 -16.12 16.26
C PHE A 170 46.54 -15.16 17.41
N PHE A 171 45.79 -15.63 18.40
CA PHE A 171 45.38 -14.85 19.56
C PHE A 171 46.35 -15.01 20.74
N ALA A 172 47.24 -16.02 20.68
CA ALA A 172 48.13 -16.40 21.76
C ALA A 172 49.10 -15.27 22.17
N PRO A 173 49.23 -14.96 23.48
CA PRO A 173 50.35 -14.16 23.97
C PRO A 173 51.66 -14.90 23.72
N GLN A 174 52.72 -14.17 23.33
CA GLN A 174 54.04 -14.80 23.11
C GLN A 174 54.85 -14.93 24.40
N GLN A 175 54.92 -13.85 25.19
CA GLN A 175 55.62 -13.81 26.48
C GLN A 175 55.17 -12.59 27.27
N GLY A 176 55.15 -12.71 28.60
CA GLY A 176 54.78 -11.61 29.49
C GLY A 176 53.31 -11.23 29.34
N ARG A 177 52.99 -10.02 29.78
CA ARG A 177 51.68 -9.39 29.65
C ARG A 177 51.70 -8.33 28.56
N ASP A 178 50.84 -8.45 27.54
CA ASP A 178 50.68 -7.45 26.47
C ASP A 178 49.22 -6.98 26.32
N TRP A 179 49.03 -5.84 25.66
CA TRP A 179 47.70 -5.33 25.29
C TRP A 179 47.54 -5.35 23.77
N VAL A 180 46.40 -5.85 23.30
CA VAL A 180 46.09 -5.95 21.88
C VAL A 180 44.66 -5.52 21.63
N GLY A 181 44.49 -4.53 20.76
CA GLY A 181 43.18 -4.12 20.28
C GLY A 181 42.67 -5.15 19.29
N LEU A 182 41.41 -5.58 19.44
CA LEU A 182 40.77 -6.51 18.52
C LEU A 182 39.47 -5.92 18.01
N GLY A 183 39.31 -5.95 16.69
CA GLY A 183 38.08 -5.62 15.99
C GLY A 183 37.55 -6.85 15.31
N VAL A 184 36.22 -7.01 15.35
CA VAL A 184 35.53 -8.17 14.81
C VAL A 184 34.26 -7.70 14.13
N ALA A 185 34.06 -8.13 12.90
CA ALA A 185 32.78 -8.03 12.23
C ALA A 185 32.53 -9.29 11.40
N ARG A 186 31.25 -9.64 11.29
CA ARG A 186 30.78 -10.75 10.48
C ARG A 186 30.13 -10.20 9.22
N LEU A 187 30.35 -10.91 8.13
CA LEU A 187 29.61 -10.76 6.91
C LEU A 187 28.93 -12.08 6.58
N GLU A 188 27.63 -12.05 6.30
CA GLU A 188 26.87 -13.23 5.93
C GLU A 188 26.12 -13.01 4.62
N ALA A 189 26.09 -14.04 3.77
CA ALA A 189 25.14 -14.07 2.67
C ALA A 189 23.75 -14.29 3.27
N HIS A 190 22.85 -13.31 3.11
CA HIS A 190 21.50 -13.40 3.66
C HIS A 190 20.46 -13.40 2.53
N ARG A 191 19.30 -14.03 2.79
CA ARG A 191 18.12 -13.84 1.96
C ARG A 191 17.57 -12.43 2.20
N PRO A 192 16.90 -11.79 1.23
CA PRO A 192 16.29 -10.51 1.51
C PRO A 192 15.20 -10.71 2.57
N SER A 193 15.11 -9.76 3.50
CA SER A 193 14.19 -9.89 4.63
C SER A 193 12.73 -9.92 4.15
N GLN A 194 11.84 -10.52 4.94
CA GLN A 194 10.41 -10.54 4.61
C GLN A 194 9.87 -9.11 4.41
N ASP A 195 10.27 -8.16 5.25
CA ASP A 195 9.80 -6.78 5.17
C ASP A 195 10.37 -6.05 3.93
N GLU A 196 11.63 -6.30 3.56
CA GLU A 196 12.22 -5.76 2.33
C GLU A 196 11.50 -6.30 1.09
N LEU A 197 11.29 -7.62 1.00
CA LEU A 197 10.54 -8.24 -0.09
C LEU A 197 9.09 -7.78 -0.13
N THR A 198 8.46 -7.56 1.02
CA THR A 198 7.10 -7.01 1.10
C THR A 198 7.04 -5.62 0.47
N LYS A 199 8.04 -4.76 0.72
CA LYS A 199 8.15 -3.42 0.09
C LYS A 199 8.36 -3.52 -1.41
N GLN A 200 9.25 -4.41 -1.86
CA GLN A 200 9.49 -4.63 -3.29
C GLN A 200 8.24 -5.19 -4.00
N LEU A 201 7.55 -6.16 -3.40
CA LEU A 201 6.30 -6.72 -3.91
C LEU A 201 5.18 -5.68 -3.97
N TRP A 202 5.05 -4.81 -2.96
CA TRP A 202 4.08 -3.72 -3.00
C TRP A 202 4.36 -2.74 -4.14
N ALA A 203 5.63 -2.37 -4.35
CA ALA A 203 6.03 -1.53 -5.48
C ALA A 203 5.72 -2.21 -6.83
N ALA A 204 5.99 -3.52 -6.94
CA ALA A 204 5.61 -4.30 -8.12
C ALA A 204 4.08 -4.34 -8.32
N LEU A 205 3.31 -4.56 -7.27
CA LEU A 205 1.85 -4.64 -7.33
C LEU A 205 1.22 -3.32 -7.79
N ARG A 206 1.78 -2.17 -7.39
CA ARG A 206 1.35 -0.85 -7.87
C ARG A 206 1.57 -0.60 -9.35
N SER A 207 2.50 -1.31 -9.99
CA SER A 207 2.83 -1.12 -11.42
C SER A 207 2.19 -2.15 -12.34
N HIS A 208 1.64 -3.23 -11.81
CA HIS A 208 1.14 -4.35 -12.61
C HIS A 208 -0.36 -4.30 -12.88
N ARG A 209 -0.72 -4.82 -14.06
CA ARG A 209 -2.09 -4.92 -14.56
C ARG A 209 -2.30 -6.26 -15.26
N LEU A 210 -3.43 -6.93 -15.02
CA LEU A 210 -3.74 -8.23 -15.64
C LEU A 210 -4.46 -8.14 -16.98
N GLY A 211 -5.24 -7.08 -17.22
CA GLY A 211 -6.04 -6.93 -18.43
C GLY A 211 -6.82 -5.62 -18.48
N ASN A 212 -7.60 -5.42 -19.55
CA ASN A 212 -8.33 -4.18 -19.78
C ASN A 212 -9.61 -4.09 -18.96
N LEU A 213 -9.90 -2.90 -18.43
CA LEU A 213 -11.14 -2.64 -17.71
C LEU A 213 -12.31 -2.59 -18.72
N PRO A 214 -13.43 -3.30 -18.48
CA PRO A 214 -14.61 -3.22 -19.34
C PRO A 214 -15.16 -1.79 -19.41
N PRO A 215 -15.77 -1.36 -20.52
CA PRO A 215 -16.39 -0.04 -20.61
C PRO A 215 -17.64 0.05 -19.71
N ILE A 216 -17.93 1.24 -19.19
CA ILE A 216 -19.17 1.50 -18.46
C ILE A 216 -20.34 1.34 -19.46
N PRO A 217 -21.36 0.50 -19.16
CA PRO A 217 -22.48 0.29 -20.07
C PRO A 217 -23.24 1.60 -20.32
N PRO A 218 -23.68 1.90 -21.55
CA PRO A 218 -24.41 3.14 -21.86
C PRO A 218 -25.77 3.19 -21.15
N CYS A 219 -26.36 4.39 -21.04
CA CYS A 219 -27.72 4.54 -20.51
C CYS A 219 -28.72 3.87 -21.47
N PRO A 220 -29.59 2.96 -21.00
CA PRO A 220 -30.63 2.37 -21.84
C PRO A 220 -31.66 3.42 -22.25
N GLU A 221 -32.19 3.32 -23.46
CA GLU A 221 -33.28 4.21 -23.91
C GLU A 221 -34.63 3.73 -23.35
N PRO A 222 -35.48 4.64 -22.83
CA PRO A 222 -36.82 4.26 -22.38
C PRO A 222 -37.66 3.85 -23.58
N THR A 223 -38.31 2.69 -23.47
CA THR A 223 -39.27 2.22 -24.48
C THR A 223 -40.67 2.44 -23.95
N LEU A 224 -41.42 3.36 -24.57
CA LEU A 224 -42.82 3.57 -24.20
C LEU A 224 -43.65 2.30 -24.47
N PRO A 225 -44.57 1.94 -23.57
CA PRO A 225 -45.44 0.79 -23.76
C PRO A 225 -46.34 1.00 -24.99
N SER A 226 -46.35 0.01 -25.89
CA SER A 226 -47.26 0.01 -27.03
C SER A 226 -48.68 -0.29 -26.56
N LEU A 227 -49.46 0.75 -26.28
CA LEU A 227 -50.88 0.66 -25.97
C LEU A 227 -51.70 1.04 -27.19
N GLU A 228 -52.66 0.19 -27.57
CA GLU A 228 -53.61 0.48 -28.64
C GLU A 228 -54.42 1.74 -28.29
N PRO A 229 -54.47 2.75 -29.18
CA PRO A 229 -55.27 3.95 -28.93
C PRO A 229 -56.78 3.64 -29.01
N PRO A 230 -57.63 4.49 -28.40
CA PRO A 230 -59.08 4.38 -28.53
C PRO A 230 -59.54 4.28 -29.99
N LYS A 231 -60.42 3.32 -30.28
CA LYS A 231 -60.89 3.04 -31.64
C LYS A 231 -61.62 4.24 -32.23
N ARG A 232 -61.32 4.55 -33.51
CA ARG A 232 -62.00 5.61 -34.26
C ARG A 232 -63.53 5.42 -34.20
N PRO A 233 -64.31 6.46 -33.88
CA PRO A 233 -65.75 6.36 -33.77
C PRO A 233 -66.37 5.95 -35.12
N GLN A 234 -67.12 4.85 -35.12
CA GLN A 234 -67.86 4.34 -36.27
C GLN A 234 -69.35 4.62 -36.09
N ARG A 235 -70.03 5.03 -37.17
CA ARG A 235 -71.46 5.29 -37.17
C ARG A 235 -72.22 4.00 -36.85
N GLN A 236 -73.03 4.03 -35.78
CA GLN A 236 -73.89 2.92 -35.38
C GLN A 236 -75.33 3.13 -35.87
N ASP A 237 -76.11 3.93 -35.14
CA ASP A 237 -77.47 4.32 -35.52
C ASP A 237 -77.68 5.83 -35.38
N CYS A 238 -78.84 6.31 -35.85
CA CYS A 238 -79.34 7.66 -35.58
C CYS A 238 -80.61 7.61 -34.72
N HIS A 239 -80.77 6.53 -33.95
CA HIS A 239 -81.86 6.39 -32.99
C HIS A 239 -81.49 7.05 -31.66
N SER A 240 -80.21 7.05 -31.30
CA SER A 240 -79.66 7.80 -30.17
C SER A 240 -78.65 8.86 -30.65
N PHE A 241 -78.48 9.93 -29.86
CA PHE A 241 -77.44 10.91 -30.14
C PHE A 241 -76.08 10.35 -29.70
N PRO A 242 -75.02 10.42 -30.54
CA PRO A 242 -73.76 9.76 -30.23
C PRO A 242 -73.01 10.46 -29.10
N GLY A 243 -72.44 9.68 -28.17
CA GLY A 243 -71.75 10.17 -26.98
C GLY A 243 -70.36 10.77 -27.25
N TRP A 244 -69.99 11.78 -26.45
CA TRP A 244 -68.62 12.32 -26.41
C TRP A 244 -67.63 11.31 -25.80
N ARG A 245 -66.42 11.22 -26.34
CA ARG A 245 -65.42 10.19 -25.98
C ARG A 245 -64.14 10.72 -25.32
N GLY A 246 -64.12 11.96 -24.81
CA GLY A 246 -62.93 12.55 -24.18
C GLY A 246 -62.37 11.73 -23.01
N ALA A 247 -63.25 11.16 -22.17
CA ALA A 247 -62.84 10.36 -21.01
C ALA A 247 -62.05 9.07 -21.39
N GLU A 248 -62.32 8.47 -22.55
CA GLU A 248 -61.58 7.30 -23.04
C GLU A 248 -60.11 7.67 -23.34
N TRP A 249 -59.89 8.86 -23.90
CA TRP A 249 -58.56 9.38 -24.22
C TRP A 249 -57.78 9.83 -23.00
N GLU A 250 -58.45 10.44 -22.02
CA GLU A 250 -57.84 10.78 -20.72
C GLU A 250 -57.39 9.53 -19.97
N ALA A 251 -58.23 8.50 -19.90
CA ALA A 251 -57.87 7.22 -19.30
C ALA A 251 -56.69 6.54 -20.02
N HIS A 252 -56.66 6.61 -21.36
CA HIS A 252 -55.53 6.11 -22.17
C HIS A 252 -54.21 6.82 -21.84
N ARG A 253 -54.21 8.16 -21.78
CA ARG A 253 -53.02 8.94 -21.40
C ARG A 253 -52.56 8.64 -19.98
N LEU A 254 -53.49 8.49 -19.03
CA LEU A 254 -53.17 8.09 -17.65
C LEU A 254 -52.51 6.71 -17.61
N THR A 255 -53.04 5.73 -18.35
CA THR A 255 -52.49 4.37 -18.41
C THR A 255 -51.12 4.35 -19.08
N LEU A 256 -50.92 5.15 -20.14
CA LEU A 256 -49.61 5.34 -20.77
C LEU A 256 -48.58 5.89 -19.77
N GLY A 257 -48.97 6.89 -18.98
CA GLY A 257 -48.12 7.49 -17.94
C GLY A 257 -47.69 6.44 -16.90
N GLN A 258 -48.65 5.75 -16.28
CA GLN A 258 -48.39 4.74 -15.24
C GLN A 258 -47.46 3.62 -15.71
N LYS A 259 -47.76 2.99 -16.85
CA LYS A 259 -46.91 1.93 -17.39
C LYS A 259 -45.54 2.42 -17.84
N GLY A 260 -45.46 3.69 -18.24
CA GLY A 260 -44.21 4.34 -18.56
C GLY A 260 -43.31 4.54 -17.34
N GLU A 261 -43.89 4.89 -16.19
CA GLU A 261 -43.17 5.01 -14.92
C GLU A 261 -42.64 3.65 -14.44
N GLU A 262 -43.47 2.61 -14.45
CA GLU A 262 -43.06 1.23 -14.11
C GLU A 262 -41.86 0.77 -14.97
N ALA A 263 -41.88 1.06 -16.27
CA ALA A 263 -40.79 0.71 -17.17
C ALA A 263 -39.47 1.46 -16.86
N VAL A 264 -39.54 2.69 -16.35
CA VAL A 264 -38.35 3.45 -15.95
C VAL A 264 -37.73 2.87 -14.68
N GLU A 265 -38.55 2.46 -13.70
CA GLU A 265 -38.04 1.84 -12.47
C GLU A 265 -37.24 0.55 -12.76
N ASP A 266 -37.76 -0.31 -13.63
CA ASP A 266 -37.06 -1.52 -14.09
C ASP A 266 -35.72 -1.20 -14.79
N LEU A 267 -35.68 -0.12 -15.57
CA LEU A 267 -34.46 0.31 -16.26
C LEU A 267 -33.44 0.92 -15.29
N LEU A 268 -33.88 1.66 -14.26
CA LEU A 268 -33.00 2.20 -13.22
C LEU A 268 -32.28 1.08 -12.46
N LEU A 269 -32.98 -0.02 -12.14
CA LEU A 269 -32.35 -1.18 -11.50
C LEU A 269 -31.23 -1.78 -12.35
N ARG A 270 -31.45 -1.94 -13.67
CA ARG A 270 -30.41 -2.43 -14.59
C ARG A 270 -29.22 -1.48 -14.71
N VAL A 271 -29.47 -0.18 -14.63
CA VAL A 271 -28.41 0.84 -14.61
C VAL A 271 -27.58 0.72 -13.34
N GLU A 272 -28.22 0.52 -12.18
CA GLU A 272 -27.52 0.30 -10.90
C GLU A 272 -26.67 -0.97 -10.96
N GLU A 273 -27.23 -2.10 -11.39
CA GLU A 273 -26.51 -3.37 -11.52
C GLU A 273 -25.32 -3.29 -12.48
N GLY A 274 -25.46 -2.55 -13.60
CA GLY A 274 -24.41 -2.43 -14.60
C GLY A 274 -23.22 -1.53 -14.19
N ILE A 275 -23.39 -0.69 -13.18
CA ILE A 275 -22.37 0.27 -12.72
C ILE A 275 -21.84 -0.09 -11.33
N SER A 276 -22.67 -0.72 -10.49
CA SER A 276 -22.29 -1.11 -9.13
C SER A 276 -21.04 -1.98 -9.14
N GLU A 277 -20.15 -1.74 -8.19
CA GLU A 277 -18.89 -2.48 -8.01
C GLU A 277 -17.91 -2.38 -9.18
N TYR A 278 -18.09 -1.43 -10.10
CA TYR A 278 -17.11 -1.16 -11.16
C TYR A 278 -15.70 -0.86 -10.61
N GLY A 279 -15.61 -0.19 -9.46
CA GLY A 279 -14.34 0.01 -8.75
C GLY A 279 -13.74 -1.29 -8.21
N ARG A 280 -14.58 -2.21 -7.70
CA ARG A 280 -14.16 -3.55 -7.26
C ARG A 280 -13.61 -4.38 -8.42
N GLN A 281 -14.30 -4.37 -9.56
CA GLN A 281 -13.85 -5.02 -10.79
C GLN A 281 -12.50 -4.47 -11.25
N ALA A 282 -12.22 -3.18 -11.02
CA ALA A 282 -10.93 -2.59 -11.32
C ALA A 282 -9.82 -3.13 -10.42
N LEU A 283 -10.07 -3.32 -9.12
CA LEU A 283 -9.09 -3.89 -8.18
C LEU A 283 -8.67 -5.31 -8.57
N LEU A 284 -9.60 -6.13 -9.07
CA LEU A 284 -9.33 -7.47 -9.62
C LEU A 284 -8.36 -7.46 -10.82
N LEU A 285 -8.21 -6.31 -11.49
CA LEU A 285 -7.28 -6.14 -12.62
C LEU A 285 -5.96 -5.46 -12.22
N GLY A 286 -5.89 -4.87 -11.02
CA GLY A 286 -4.72 -4.16 -10.48
C GLY A 286 -4.98 -2.69 -10.16
N LEU A 287 -4.10 -2.08 -9.36
CA LEU A 287 -4.21 -0.67 -8.95
C LEU A 287 -4.23 0.34 -10.12
N PRO A 288 -3.46 0.15 -11.21
CA PRO A 288 -3.58 1.03 -12.39
C PRO A 288 -4.98 1.02 -13.02
N ALA A 289 -5.72 -0.09 -12.92
CA ALA A 289 -7.08 -0.16 -13.43
C ALA A 289 -8.07 0.64 -12.56
N LEU A 290 -7.81 0.80 -11.25
CA LEU A 290 -8.62 1.66 -10.37
C LEU A 290 -8.49 3.14 -10.76
N GLU A 291 -7.27 3.60 -11.08
CA GLU A 291 -7.04 4.97 -11.58
C GLU A 291 -7.76 5.20 -12.93
N GLU A 292 -7.73 4.20 -13.80
CA GLU A 292 -8.50 4.23 -15.05
C GLU A 292 -10.02 4.23 -14.79
N ALA A 293 -10.51 3.45 -13.83
CA ALA A 293 -11.92 3.40 -13.45
C ALA A 293 -12.43 4.77 -12.99
N LEU A 294 -11.67 5.45 -12.13
CA LEU A 294 -11.98 6.81 -11.68
C LEU A 294 -12.07 7.79 -12.86
N SER A 295 -11.10 7.74 -13.77
CA SER A 295 -11.09 8.58 -14.97
C SER A 295 -12.29 8.33 -15.89
N ARG A 296 -12.69 7.06 -16.04
CA ARG A 296 -13.87 6.67 -16.84
C ARG A 296 -15.19 7.07 -16.17
N LEU A 297 -15.30 6.91 -14.85
CA LEU A 297 -16.47 7.37 -14.09
C LEU A 297 -16.63 8.88 -14.19
N ASP A 298 -15.53 9.64 -14.08
CA ASP A 298 -15.53 11.10 -14.27
C ASP A 298 -16.01 11.50 -15.67
N ARG A 299 -15.52 10.81 -16.69
CA ARG A 299 -15.95 11.03 -18.07
C ARG A 299 -17.43 10.72 -18.25
N ALA A 300 -17.89 9.57 -17.76
CA ALA A 300 -19.30 9.16 -17.85
C ALA A 300 -20.23 10.14 -17.13
N ILE A 301 -19.84 10.66 -15.95
CA ILE A 301 -20.59 11.70 -15.24
C ILE A 301 -20.71 12.96 -16.09
N ARG A 302 -19.63 13.41 -16.73
CA ARG A 302 -19.66 14.61 -17.58
C ARG A 302 -20.53 14.41 -18.82
N GLU A 303 -20.37 13.29 -19.51
CA GLU A 303 -21.17 12.95 -20.69
C GLU A 303 -22.67 12.88 -20.34
N GLU A 304 -23.00 12.29 -19.19
CA GLU A 304 -24.39 12.19 -18.70
C GLU A 304 -24.94 13.55 -18.21
N GLU A 305 -24.12 14.38 -17.56
CA GLU A 305 -24.51 15.77 -17.20
C GLU A 305 -24.79 16.62 -18.45
N GLU A 306 -24.00 16.46 -19.50
CA GLU A 306 -24.22 17.14 -20.79
C GLU A 306 -25.51 16.65 -21.47
N ALA A 307 -25.75 15.33 -21.48
CA ALA A 307 -26.99 14.74 -21.98
C ALA A 307 -28.21 15.25 -21.21
N ARG A 308 -28.15 15.27 -19.87
CA ARG A 308 -29.20 15.84 -19.00
C ARG A 308 -29.48 17.29 -19.30
N LEU A 309 -28.44 18.13 -19.46
CA LEU A 309 -28.60 19.54 -19.80
C LEU A 309 -29.25 19.73 -21.17
N SER A 310 -28.94 18.88 -22.15
CA SER A 310 -29.59 18.88 -23.46
C SER A 310 -31.07 18.50 -23.38
N LEU A 311 -31.43 17.54 -22.52
CA LEU A 311 -32.83 17.16 -22.28
C LEU A 311 -33.60 18.31 -21.63
N LEU A 312 -33.04 18.93 -20.58
CA LEU A 312 -33.64 20.09 -19.91
C LEU A 312 -33.82 21.29 -20.85
N GLU A 313 -32.87 21.54 -21.77
CA GLU A 313 -32.98 22.61 -22.76
C GLU A 313 -34.20 22.41 -23.69
N THR A 314 -34.63 21.17 -23.92
CA THR A 314 -35.85 20.87 -24.69
C THR A 314 -37.11 21.30 -23.95
N PHE A 315 -37.16 21.13 -22.62
CA PHE A 315 -38.25 21.66 -21.79
C PHE A 315 -38.20 23.19 -21.68
N ASP A 316 -37.02 23.78 -21.52
CA ASP A 316 -36.84 25.24 -21.44
C ASP A 316 -37.33 25.99 -22.70
N ARG A 317 -37.21 25.36 -23.88
CA ARG A 317 -37.69 25.92 -25.15
C ARG A 317 -39.20 26.20 -25.15
N THR A 318 -40.00 25.43 -24.41
CA THR A 318 -41.45 25.65 -24.29
C THR A 318 -41.80 27.03 -23.70
N LEU A 319 -40.88 27.62 -22.93
CA LEU A 319 -41.01 28.94 -22.33
C LEU A 319 -40.08 29.99 -22.95
N GLY A 320 -39.37 29.66 -24.04
CA GLY A 320 -38.37 30.56 -24.64
C GLY A 320 -37.16 30.82 -23.73
N LEU A 321 -36.82 29.87 -22.84
CA LEU A 321 -35.71 29.98 -21.88
C LEU A 321 -34.42 29.31 -22.37
N GLU A 322 -34.31 29.05 -23.68
CA GLU A 322 -33.15 28.36 -24.27
C GLU A 322 -31.82 29.06 -23.93
N GLY A 323 -30.82 28.26 -23.54
CA GLY A 323 -29.50 28.75 -23.16
C GLY A 323 -29.40 29.44 -21.78
N LYS A 324 -30.52 29.71 -21.09
CA LYS A 324 -30.51 30.34 -19.75
C LYS A 324 -29.88 29.45 -18.69
N ARG A 325 -30.10 28.13 -18.71
CA ARG A 325 -29.41 27.16 -17.81
C ARG A 325 -27.89 27.17 -17.98
N LYS A 326 -27.40 27.14 -19.23
CA LYS A 326 -25.96 27.24 -19.54
C LYS A 326 -25.38 28.59 -19.12
N ARG A 327 -26.15 29.68 -19.22
CA ARG A 327 -25.76 31.01 -18.70
C ARG A 327 -25.67 31.02 -17.17
N LEU A 328 -26.66 30.45 -16.49
CA LEU A 328 -26.70 30.32 -15.02
C LEU A 328 -25.49 29.53 -14.50
N LEU A 329 -25.17 28.38 -15.09
CA LEU A 329 -24.00 27.57 -14.71
C LEU A 329 -22.68 28.35 -14.87
N ARG A 330 -22.53 29.11 -15.96
CA ARG A 330 -21.34 29.95 -16.19
C ARG A 330 -21.21 31.09 -15.18
N LEU A 331 -22.32 31.72 -14.79
CA LEU A 331 -22.34 32.79 -13.78
C LEU A 331 -22.02 32.26 -12.38
N LYS A 332 -22.62 31.13 -11.99
CA LYS A 332 -22.34 30.46 -10.71
C LYS A 332 -20.86 30.08 -10.57
N ARG A 333 -20.23 29.53 -11.62
CA ARG A 333 -18.79 29.20 -11.62
C ARG A 333 -17.87 30.42 -11.49
N ARG A 334 -18.30 31.59 -11.97
CA ARG A 334 -17.49 32.83 -11.97
C ARG A 334 -17.72 33.71 -10.75
N GLY A 335 -18.74 33.42 -9.93
CA GLY A 335 -19.06 34.19 -8.72
C GLY A 335 -19.44 35.66 -8.99
N ARG A 336 -20.05 35.97 -10.15
CA ARG A 336 -20.42 37.33 -10.54
C ARG A 336 -21.94 37.49 -10.69
N ASP A 337 -22.41 38.70 -10.35
CA ASP A 337 -23.79 39.18 -10.50
C ASP A 337 -24.87 38.32 -9.79
N PRO A 338 -24.97 38.44 -8.45
CA PRO A 338 -25.96 37.68 -7.67
C PRO A 338 -27.41 38.05 -8.02
N GLN A 339 -27.65 39.23 -8.62
CA GLN A 339 -28.99 39.63 -9.05
C GLN A 339 -29.39 38.93 -10.36
N GLU A 340 -28.47 38.88 -11.35
CA GLU A 340 -28.68 38.09 -12.59
C GLU A 340 -28.87 36.60 -12.26
N ILE A 341 -28.10 36.06 -11.30
CA ILE A 341 -28.24 34.67 -10.84
C ILE A 341 -29.63 34.41 -10.26
N ARG A 342 -30.11 35.23 -9.31
CA ARG A 342 -31.43 35.05 -8.69
C ARG A 342 -32.55 35.14 -9.73
N ARG A 343 -32.50 36.13 -10.62
CA ARG A 343 -33.48 36.28 -11.69
C ARG A 343 -33.52 35.06 -12.61
N LEU A 344 -32.36 34.57 -13.04
CA LEU A 344 -32.30 33.37 -13.89
C LEU A 344 -32.78 32.10 -13.16
N GLN A 345 -32.58 32.02 -11.85
CA GLN A 345 -33.15 30.93 -11.03
C GLN A 345 -34.67 31.03 -11.00
N GLU A 346 -35.22 32.19 -10.61
CA GLU A 346 -36.67 32.42 -10.56
C GLU A 346 -37.37 32.14 -11.90
N GLU A 347 -36.73 32.50 -13.03
CA GLU A 347 -37.24 32.22 -14.38
C GLU A 347 -37.23 30.72 -14.73
N LEU A 348 -36.26 29.95 -14.25
CA LEU A 348 -36.15 28.51 -14.48
C LEU A 348 -36.93 27.67 -13.46
N ASP A 349 -37.19 28.20 -12.27
CA ASP A 349 -37.90 27.51 -11.19
C ASP A 349 -39.30 27.06 -11.62
N GLN A 350 -39.95 27.76 -12.56
CA GLN A 350 -41.25 27.33 -13.11
C GLN A 350 -41.15 26.02 -13.90
N VAL A 351 -40.08 25.83 -14.68
CA VAL A 351 -39.82 24.57 -15.40
C VAL A 351 -39.48 23.47 -14.42
N ASP A 352 -38.62 23.78 -13.45
CA ASP A 352 -38.15 22.81 -12.46
C ASP A 352 -39.30 22.32 -11.58
N GLN A 353 -40.17 23.22 -11.11
CA GLN A 353 -41.40 22.87 -10.38
C GLN A 353 -42.36 22.02 -11.21
N ALA A 354 -42.51 22.30 -12.52
CA ALA A 354 -43.36 21.51 -13.39
C ALA A 354 -42.81 20.09 -13.58
N LEU A 355 -41.50 19.94 -13.72
CA LEU A 355 -40.83 18.64 -13.80
C LEU A 355 -40.92 17.86 -12.49
N GLU A 356 -40.70 18.53 -11.35
CA GLU A 356 -40.80 17.94 -10.01
C GLU A 356 -42.21 17.43 -9.71
N ASN A 357 -43.23 18.20 -10.06
CA ASN A 357 -44.64 17.83 -9.87
C ASN A 357 -45.18 16.86 -10.94
N ARG A 358 -44.33 16.44 -11.90
CA ARG A 358 -44.71 15.61 -13.06
C ARG A 358 -45.87 16.20 -13.87
N ASP A 359 -45.97 17.52 -13.91
CA ASP A 359 -47.04 18.23 -14.61
C ASP A 359 -46.73 18.33 -16.10
N LEU A 360 -46.96 17.23 -16.84
CA LEU A 360 -46.81 17.23 -18.30
C LEU A 360 -47.83 18.17 -18.99
N ALA A 361 -48.95 18.49 -18.33
CA ALA A 361 -49.94 19.41 -18.88
C ALA A 361 -49.39 20.83 -18.96
N PHE A 362 -48.52 21.24 -18.02
CA PHE A 362 -47.81 22.52 -18.06
C PHE A 362 -47.06 22.74 -19.38
N PHE A 363 -46.39 21.70 -19.89
CA PHE A 363 -45.62 21.74 -21.13
C PHE A 363 -46.54 21.67 -22.37
N LEU A 364 -47.58 20.84 -22.33
CA LEU A 364 -48.55 20.71 -23.41
C LEU A 364 -49.35 22.01 -23.65
N ASP A 365 -49.68 22.75 -22.60
CA ASP A 365 -50.40 24.03 -22.70
C ASP A 365 -49.56 25.16 -23.32
N ARG A 366 -48.25 24.95 -23.47
CA ARG A 366 -47.30 25.91 -24.05
C ARG A 366 -46.71 25.42 -25.37
N ASP A 367 -46.91 24.16 -25.68
CA ASP A 367 -46.57 23.58 -26.97
C ASP A 367 -47.57 24.04 -28.05
N PRO A 368 -47.11 24.62 -29.18
CA PRO A 368 -48.01 25.17 -30.19
C PRO A 368 -48.97 24.13 -30.79
N GLU A 369 -48.50 22.91 -31.04
CA GLU A 369 -49.28 21.83 -31.66
C GLU A 369 -50.32 21.28 -30.67
N ALA A 370 -49.92 21.02 -29.42
CA ALA A 370 -50.84 20.53 -28.40
C ALA A 370 -51.86 21.61 -27.98
N SER A 371 -51.46 22.87 -27.88
CA SER A 371 -52.36 23.98 -27.56
C SER A 371 -53.41 24.20 -28.65
N GLN A 372 -53.01 24.11 -29.93
CA GLN A 372 -53.94 24.19 -31.04
C GLN A 372 -54.94 23.02 -31.02
N ALA A 373 -54.45 21.79 -30.85
CA ALA A 373 -55.31 20.61 -30.75
C ALA A 373 -56.30 20.73 -29.59
N LYS A 374 -55.86 21.20 -28.41
CA LYS A 374 -56.72 21.41 -27.23
C LYS A 374 -57.80 22.47 -27.46
N ARG A 375 -57.47 23.57 -28.15
CA ARG A 375 -58.47 24.60 -28.53
C ARG A 375 -59.52 24.05 -29.48
N GLU A 376 -59.09 23.38 -30.55
CA GLU A 376 -59.99 22.77 -31.53
C GLU A 376 -60.88 21.68 -30.88
N LEU A 377 -60.34 20.90 -29.95
CA LEU A 377 -61.12 19.94 -29.15
C LEU A 377 -62.20 20.62 -28.30
N SER A 378 -61.88 21.76 -27.68
CA SER A 378 -62.88 22.53 -26.91
C SER A 378 -63.98 23.13 -27.80
N GLU A 379 -63.63 23.55 -29.02
CA GLU A 379 -64.60 24.02 -30.03
C GLU A 379 -65.50 22.87 -30.49
N PHE A 380 -64.92 21.69 -30.79
CA PHE A 380 -65.68 20.50 -31.14
C PHE A 380 -66.60 20.02 -30.02
N GLN A 381 -66.17 20.12 -28.76
CA GLN A 381 -67.00 19.79 -27.61
C GLN A 381 -68.18 20.77 -27.50
N ALA A 382 -67.95 22.07 -27.61
CA ALA A 382 -69.01 23.08 -27.57
C ALA A 382 -70.01 22.90 -28.71
N ASP A 383 -69.53 22.61 -29.92
CA ASP A 383 -70.37 22.30 -31.08
C ASP A 383 -71.18 21.02 -30.86
N TRP A 384 -70.57 19.97 -30.30
CA TRP A 384 -71.26 18.73 -29.96
C TRP A 384 -72.36 18.96 -28.92
N GLU A 385 -72.09 19.73 -27.85
CA GLU A 385 -73.06 20.08 -26.82
C GLU A 385 -74.22 20.89 -27.40
N LYS A 386 -73.94 21.85 -28.28
CA LYS A 386 -74.97 22.62 -28.99
C LYS A 386 -75.85 21.72 -29.87
N ARG A 387 -75.26 20.73 -30.56
CA ARG A 387 -76.02 19.75 -31.36
C ARG A 387 -76.83 18.79 -30.50
N ARG A 388 -76.31 18.40 -29.33
CA ARG A 388 -77.04 17.63 -28.34
C ARG A 388 -78.25 18.38 -27.81
N GLN A 389 -78.08 19.64 -27.43
CA GLN A 389 -79.20 20.50 -26.99
C GLN A 389 -80.25 20.67 -28.11
N SER A 390 -79.80 20.87 -29.34
CA SER A 390 -80.70 20.96 -30.51
C SER A 390 -81.44 19.64 -30.75
N TRP A 391 -80.80 18.50 -30.53
CA TRP A 391 -81.43 17.18 -30.61
C TRP A 391 -82.52 17.01 -29.55
N GLU A 392 -82.19 17.33 -28.30
CA GLU A 392 -83.12 17.24 -27.16
C GLU A 392 -84.36 18.14 -27.38
N GLN A 393 -84.16 19.35 -27.94
CA GLN A 393 -85.23 20.32 -28.20
C GLN A 393 -86.03 20.07 -29.48
N GLU A 394 -85.38 19.65 -30.57
CA GLU A 394 -86.01 19.58 -31.90
C GLU A 394 -86.42 18.15 -32.30
N VAL A 395 -85.86 17.11 -31.67
CA VAL A 395 -86.12 15.71 -32.01
C VAL A 395 -86.84 15.00 -30.86
N ASP A 396 -86.29 15.06 -29.65
CA ASP A 396 -86.85 14.33 -28.51
C ASP A 396 -88.09 15.01 -27.91
N ALA A 397 -88.17 16.36 -28.00
CA ALA A 397 -89.33 17.12 -27.52
C ALA A 397 -90.50 17.24 -28.54
N GLN A 398 -90.44 16.60 -29.70
CA GLN A 398 -91.56 16.62 -30.65
C GLN A 398 -92.71 15.69 -30.21
N PRO A 399 -93.97 16.17 -30.10
CA PRO A 399 -95.12 15.28 -29.95
C PRO A 399 -95.33 14.46 -31.23
N PRO A 400 -95.91 13.24 -31.14
CA PRO A 400 -96.08 12.36 -32.29
C PRO A 400 -96.86 13.07 -33.42
N PRO A 401 -96.52 12.81 -34.70
CA PRO A 401 -97.10 13.53 -35.83
C PRO A 401 -98.63 13.34 -35.87
N LYS A 402 -99.37 14.46 -35.97
CA LYS A 402 -100.83 14.41 -36.23
C LYS A 402 -101.07 13.72 -37.59
N PRO A 403 -102.09 12.84 -37.71
CA PRO A 403 -102.35 12.12 -38.96
C PRO A 403 -102.63 13.11 -40.12
N PRO A 404 -102.17 12.80 -41.34
CA PRO A 404 -102.28 13.73 -42.47
C PRO A 404 -103.75 13.96 -42.86
N SER A 405 -104.10 15.21 -43.20
CA SER A 405 -105.44 15.58 -43.67
C SER A 405 -105.73 14.99 -45.05
N PHE A 406 -106.99 14.59 -45.29
CA PHE A 406 -107.47 13.93 -46.51
C PHE A 406 -107.09 14.67 -47.82
N TRP A 407 -107.15 16.01 -47.81
CA TRP A 407 -106.81 16.85 -48.96
C TRP A 407 -105.33 16.81 -49.36
N ARG A 408 -104.42 16.61 -48.40
CA ARG A 408 -102.98 16.52 -48.66
C ARG A 408 -102.63 15.23 -49.41
N ARG A 409 -103.29 14.10 -49.05
CA ARG A 409 -103.20 12.83 -49.77
C ARG A 409 -103.75 12.90 -51.20
N LEU A 410 -104.79 13.70 -51.43
CA LEU A 410 -105.37 13.86 -52.76
C LEU A 410 -104.44 14.65 -53.70
N LEU A 411 -103.83 15.74 -53.19
CA LEU A 411 -102.90 16.58 -53.96
C LEU A 411 -101.57 15.90 -54.29
N GLU A 412 -101.06 15.03 -53.42
CA GLU A 412 -99.88 14.19 -53.67
C GLU A 412 -100.14 13.15 -54.78
N ARG A 413 -101.37 12.66 -54.93
CA ARG A 413 -101.75 11.67 -55.95
C ARG A 413 -101.86 12.25 -57.37
N PHE A 414 -102.13 13.55 -57.50
CA PHE A 414 -102.20 14.26 -58.79
C PHE A 414 -100.87 14.90 -59.21
N GLY A 415 -99.77 14.67 -58.48
CA GLY A 415 -98.43 15.12 -58.88
C GLY A 415 -98.18 16.64 -58.78
N ILE A 416 -99.08 17.39 -58.13
CA ILE A 416 -99.01 18.85 -57.99
C ILE A 416 -98.01 19.26 -56.90
N PHE A 417 -97.72 18.36 -55.95
CA PHE A 417 -96.68 18.52 -54.94
C PHE A 417 -95.70 17.34 -55.03
N ARG A 418 -94.45 17.60 -55.46
CA ARG A 418 -93.35 16.66 -55.23
C ARG A 418 -92.75 16.99 -53.85
N PRO A 419 -92.83 16.10 -52.84
CA PRO A 419 -92.08 16.30 -51.62
C PRO A 419 -90.59 16.23 -51.98
N THR A 420 -89.88 17.35 -51.90
CA THR A 420 -88.41 17.30 -51.82
C THR A 420 -88.06 16.48 -50.59
N PRO A 421 -87.28 15.40 -50.69
CA PRO A 421 -86.82 14.66 -49.53
C PRO A 421 -85.84 15.56 -48.77
N ARG A 422 -86.36 16.36 -47.84
CA ARG A 422 -85.51 16.99 -46.83
C ARG A 422 -85.02 15.86 -45.93
N PRO A 423 -83.72 15.75 -45.65
CA PRO A 423 -83.25 14.82 -44.63
C PRO A 423 -84.05 15.11 -43.35
N SER A 424 -84.44 14.07 -42.60
CA SER A 424 -85.03 14.33 -41.30
C SER A 424 -84.01 15.12 -40.48
N ARG A 425 -84.45 16.16 -39.77
CA ARG A 425 -83.58 16.97 -38.91
C ARG A 425 -82.73 16.10 -37.97
N ARG A 426 -83.30 14.99 -37.53
CA ARG A 426 -82.64 13.87 -36.84
C ARG A 426 -81.40 13.34 -37.59
N LYS A 427 -81.50 13.03 -38.87
CA LYS A 427 -80.38 12.55 -39.67
C LYS A 427 -79.29 13.62 -39.82
N GLU A 428 -79.66 14.88 -40.02
CA GLU A 428 -78.69 15.99 -40.14
C GLU A 428 -77.87 16.17 -38.87
N LEU A 429 -78.54 16.29 -37.71
CA LEU A 429 -77.87 16.43 -36.42
C LEU A 429 -77.00 15.20 -36.06
N CYS A 430 -77.46 14.00 -36.43
CA CYS A 430 -76.69 12.76 -36.28
C CYS A 430 -75.44 12.73 -37.18
N ASP A 431 -75.58 13.08 -38.46
CA ASP A 431 -74.47 13.11 -39.43
C ASP A 431 -73.43 14.17 -39.04
N GLU A 432 -73.87 15.33 -38.57
CA GLU A 432 -73.01 16.39 -38.04
C GLU A 432 -72.29 15.94 -36.74
N ALA A 433 -72.98 15.31 -35.80
CA ALA A 433 -72.36 14.82 -34.56
C ALA A 433 -71.31 13.73 -34.82
N TRP A 434 -71.58 12.78 -35.73
CA TRP A 434 -70.59 11.77 -36.12
C TRP A 434 -69.42 12.34 -36.94
N ARG A 435 -69.60 13.49 -37.61
CA ARG A 435 -68.48 14.22 -38.22
C ARG A 435 -67.61 14.85 -37.14
N ILE A 436 -68.22 15.59 -36.21
CA ILE A 436 -67.52 16.22 -35.07
C ILE A 436 -66.72 15.18 -34.28
N LEU A 437 -67.30 14.02 -33.95
CA LEU A 437 -66.60 12.96 -33.21
C LEU A 437 -65.41 12.36 -33.98
N ARG A 438 -65.47 12.28 -35.31
CA ARG A 438 -64.35 11.78 -36.13
C ARG A 438 -63.22 12.79 -36.27
N GLU A 439 -63.57 14.08 -36.40
CA GLU A 439 -62.59 15.17 -36.45
C GLU A 439 -61.94 15.38 -35.07
N ALA A 440 -62.72 15.31 -33.98
CA ALA A 440 -62.20 15.33 -32.62
C ALA A 440 -61.27 14.15 -32.32
N HIS A 441 -61.54 12.95 -32.86
CA HIS A 441 -60.65 11.79 -32.70
C HIS A 441 -59.25 12.04 -33.28
N GLU A 442 -59.15 12.66 -34.47
CA GLU A 442 -57.87 13.02 -35.09
C GLU A 442 -57.10 14.06 -34.25
N LYS A 443 -57.81 14.98 -33.58
CA LYS A 443 -57.19 15.98 -32.69
C LYS A 443 -56.77 15.41 -31.34
N GLU A 444 -57.53 14.47 -30.78
CA GLU A 444 -57.12 13.70 -29.59
C GLU A 444 -55.87 12.86 -29.87
N GLU A 445 -55.77 12.27 -31.06
CA GLU A 445 -54.57 11.53 -31.50
C GLU A 445 -53.36 12.46 -31.56
N ALA A 446 -53.49 13.61 -32.25
CA ALA A 446 -52.42 14.61 -32.31
C ALA A 446 -51.98 15.12 -30.92
N TYR A 447 -52.94 15.40 -30.02
CA TYR A 447 -52.64 15.81 -28.64
C TYR A 447 -51.93 14.70 -27.86
N THR A 448 -52.36 13.44 -28.04
CA THR A 448 -51.77 12.27 -27.37
C THR A 448 -50.36 11.97 -27.87
N GLU A 449 -50.05 12.22 -29.14
CA GLU A 449 -48.68 12.12 -29.67
C GLU A 449 -47.75 13.17 -29.04
N ARG A 450 -48.21 14.41 -28.85
CA ARG A 450 -47.44 15.41 -28.08
C ARG A 450 -47.25 14.99 -26.63
N PHE A 451 -48.29 14.43 -25.99
CA PHE A 451 -48.18 13.88 -24.64
C PHE A 451 -47.12 12.76 -24.56
N ARG A 452 -47.11 11.82 -25.52
CA ARG A 452 -46.10 10.75 -25.60
C ARG A 452 -44.69 11.31 -25.74
N HIS A 453 -44.51 12.34 -26.58
CA HIS A 453 -43.21 13.00 -26.74
C HIS A 453 -42.66 13.57 -25.42
N TYR A 454 -43.46 14.35 -24.68
CA TYR A 454 -43.03 14.91 -23.40
C TYR A 454 -42.89 13.85 -22.30
N LEU A 455 -43.72 12.81 -22.32
CA LEU A 455 -43.59 11.67 -21.42
C LEU A 455 -42.25 10.94 -21.64
N GLU A 456 -41.88 10.66 -22.89
CA GLU A 456 -40.59 10.04 -23.23
C GLU A 456 -39.40 10.90 -22.78
N LEU A 457 -39.45 12.21 -23.04
CA LEU A 457 -38.40 13.14 -22.61
C LEU A 457 -38.27 13.17 -21.08
N HIS A 458 -39.38 13.14 -20.35
CA HIS A 458 -39.38 13.12 -18.90
C HIS A 458 -38.79 11.81 -18.36
N GLN A 459 -39.13 10.67 -18.96
CA GLN A 459 -38.54 9.37 -18.62
C GLN A 459 -37.03 9.32 -18.88
N ARG A 460 -36.57 9.86 -20.01
CA ARG A 460 -35.13 10.00 -20.32
C ARG A 460 -34.42 10.85 -19.26
N LEU A 461 -35.07 11.92 -18.79
CA LEU A 461 -34.54 12.78 -17.73
C LEU A 461 -34.41 12.02 -16.40
N LEU A 462 -35.45 11.29 -15.99
CA LEU A 462 -35.43 10.48 -14.76
C LEU A 462 -34.34 9.40 -14.80
N LEU A 463 -34.19 8.70 -15.94
CA LEU A 463 -33.13 7.72 -16.14
C LEU A 463 -31.74 8.34 -16.05
N SER A 464 -31.55 9.51 -16.67
CA SER A 464 -30.29 10.25 -16.62
C SER A 464 -29.95 10.69 -15.19
N GLU A 465 -30.94 11.16 -14.43
CA GLU A 465 -30.76 11.56 -13.04
C GLU A 465 -30.41 10.39 -12.11
N GLY A 466 -31.14 9.27 -12.20
CA GLY A 466 -30.82 8.08 -11.43
C GLY A 466 -29.45 7.48 -11.81
N ARG A 467 -29.10 7.50 -13.10
CA ARG A 467 -27.77 7.08 -13.56
C ARG A 467 -26.66 7.97 -13.02
N LEU A 468 -26.84 9.29 -13.00
CA LEU A 468 -25.88 10.23 -12.42
C LEU A 468 -25.66 9.97 -10.93
N GLU A 469 -26.71 9.64 -10.19
CA GLU A 469 -26.62 9.29 -8.77
C GLU A 469 -25.77 8.04 -8.56
N VAL A 470 -26.05 6.96 -9.30
CA VAL A 470 -25.29 5.71 -9.25
C VAL A 470 -23.82 5.94 -9.62
N LEU A 471 -23.54 6.65 -10.73
CA LEU A 471 -22.18 6.96 -11.16
C LEU A 471 -21.40 7.75 -10.10
N ARG A 472 -22.04 8.75 -9.46
CA ARG A 472 -21.42 9.54 -8.40
C ARG A 472 -21.16 8.72 -7.14
N ARG A 473 -22.10 7.87 -6.74
CA ARG A 473 -21.94 6.96 -5.59
C ARG A 473 -20.78 6.00 -5.81
N GLU A 474 -20.72 5.36 -6.98
CA GLU A 474 -19.64 4.44 -7.33
C GLU A 474 -18.29 5.15 -7.39
N LYS A 475 -18.24 6.36 -7.99
CA LYS A 475 -17.05 7.21 -7.98
C LYS A 475 -16.59 7.52 -6.56
N GLN A 476 -17.48 7.93 -5.66
CA GLN A 476 -17.13 8.23 -4.27
C GLN A 476 -16.53 7.02 -3.53
N ARG A 477 -17.09 5.82 -3.76
CA ARG A 477 -16.54 4.58 -3.20
C ARG A 477 -15.13 4.30 -3.75
N ALA A 478 -14.95 4.37 -5.07
CA ALA A 478 -13.65 4.19 -5.71
C ALA A 478 -12.61 5.23 -5.23
N GLU A 479 -13.01 6.49 -5.02
CA GLU A 479 -12.14 7.54 -4.47
C GLU A 479 -11.74 7.28 -3.02
N ALA A 480 -12.63 6.71 -2.20
CA ALA A 480 -12.32 6.30 -0.83
C ALA A 480 -11.28 5.17 -0.80
N VAL A 481 -11.46 4.17 -1.66
CA VAL A 481 -10.52 3.06 -1.82
C VAL A 481 -9.17 3.55 -2.33
N HIS A 482 -9.15 4.42 -3.35
CA HIS A 482 -7.91 4.99 -3.87
C HIS A 482 -7.14 5.76 -2.79
N ARG A 483 -7.83 6.51 -1.91
CA ARG A 483 -7.21 7.16 -0.74
C ARG A 483 -6.67 6.14 0.27
N ALA A 484 -7.37 5.04 0.52
CA ALA A 484 -6.90 3.98 1.41
C ALA A 484 -5.62 3.31 0.87
N VAL A 485 -5.55 3.06 -0.44
CA VAL A 485 -4.35 2.55 -1.12
C VAL A 485 -3.19 3.54 -1.00
N GLN A 486 -3.42 4.84 -1.20
CA GLN A 486 -2.38 5.86 -1.05
C GLN A 486 -1.88 6.01 0.39
N GLY A 487 -2.75 5.81 1.39
CA GLY A 487 -2.41 5.83 2.81
C GLY A 487 -1.83 4.51 3.34
N PHE A 488 -1.69 3.48 2.50
CA PHE A 488 -1.16 2.18 2.93
C PHE A 488 0.36 2.23 3.14
N LEU A 489 0.77 2.19 4.40
CA LEU A 489 2.18 2.19 4.81
C LEU A 489 2.62 0.79 5.24
N LEU A 490 3.82 0.41 4.82
CA LEU A 490 4.52 -0.78 5.30
C LEU A 490 5.49 -0.39 6.42
N PRO A 491 5.67 -1.23 7.45
CA PRO A 491 6.64 -0.95 8.51
C PRO A 491 8.06 -0.84 7.96
N ASP A 492 8.90 -0.11 8.68
CA ASP A 492 10.32 -0.05 8.36
C ASP A 492 11.03 -1.36 8.70
N PRO A 493 12.11 -1.70 7.97
CA PRO A 493 12.86 -2.91 8.24
C PRO A 493 13.46 -2.80 9.65
N GLU A 494 13.62 -3.94 10.34
CA GLU A 494 14.33 -3.97 11.61
C GLU A 494 15.75 -3.42 11.45
N GLU A 495 16.23 -2.68 12.46
CA GLU A 495 17.58 -2.12 12.44
C GLU A 495 18.63 -3.23 12.40
N GLU A 496 19.55 -3.13 11.44
CA GLU A 496 20.63 -4.10 11.30
C GLU A 496 21.68 -3.95 12.41
N HIS A 497 22.23 -5.09 12.86
CA HIS A 497 23.29 -5.09 13.85
C HIS A 497 24.58 -4.51 13.28
N PRO A 498 25.26 -3.55 13.93
CA PRO A 498 26.37 -2.81 13.32
C PRO A 498 27.61 -3.65 12.99
N LEU A 499 27.83 -4.74 13.73
CA LEU A 499 28.94 -5.68 13.50
C LEU A 499 28.55 -6.88 12.59
N VAL A 500 27.30 -6.94 12.12
CA VAL A 500 26.83 -7.99 11.21
C VAL A 500 26.40 -7.33 9.91
N LEU A 501 27.23 -7.48 8.90
CA LEU A 501 26.95 -7.01 7.56
C LEU A 501 26.23 -8.14 6.80
N ARG A 502 25.05 -7.85 6.29
CA ARG A 502 24.32 -8.77 5.43
C ARG A 502 24.53 -8.32 4.01
N LEU A 503 25.14 -9.20 3.20
CA LEU A 503 25.14 -8.95 1.78
C LEU A 503 23.73 -9.23 1.26
N PRO A 504 23.04 -8.23 0.67
CA PRO A 504 21.82 -8.52 -0.04
C PRO A 504 22.16 -9.56 -1.13
N PRO A 505 21.23 -10.46 -1.47
CA PRO A 505 21.43 -11.35 -2.60
C PRO A 505 21.67 -10.53 -3.88
N GLU A 506 22.07 -11.18 -4.97
CA GLU A 506 21.83 -10.59 -6.29
C GLU A 506 20.39 -10.08 -6.35
N GLU A 507 20.19 -8.89 -6.92
CA GLU A 507 18.89 -8.23 -7.02
C GLU A 507 17.80 -9.25 -7.35
N VAL A 508 16.71 -9.23 -6.57
CA VAL A 508 15.59 -10.14 -6.79
C VAL A 508 15.15 -9.97 -8.25
N PRO A 509 15.17 -11.04 -9.08
CA PRO A 509 14.87 -10.90 -10.50
C PRO A 509 13.52 -10.20 -10.70
N PRO A 510 13.47 -9.07 -11.44
CA PRO A 510 12.23 -8.31 -11.61
C PRO A 510 11.06 -9.16 -12.17
N GLN A 511 11.40 -10.20 -12.92
CA GLN A 511 10.45 -11.17 -13.48
C GLN A 511 9.74 -11.97 -12.37
N LEU A 512 10.46 -12.43 -11.34
CA LEU A 512 9.88 -13.17 -10.23
C LEU A 512 8.96 -12.28 -9.38
N LEU A 513 9.39 -11.04 -9.10
CA LEU A 513 8.54 -10.05 -8.42
C LEU A 513 7.27 -9.74 -9.22
N ALA A 514 7.40 -9.60 -10.54
CA ALA A 514 6.27 -9.36 -11.44
C ALA A 514 5.29 -10.56 -11.47
N GLU A 515 5.80 -11.78 -11.49
CA GLU A 515 4.99 -13.01 -11.47
C GLU A 515 4.21 -13.14 -10.15
N GLU A 516 4.88 -12.99 -9.01
CA GLU A 516 4.22 -13.05 -7.69
C GLU A 516 3.21 -11.91 -7.50
N ALA A 517 3.54 -10.69 -7.95
CA ALA A 517 2.60 -9.56 -7.92
C ALA A 517 1.36 -9.83 -8.78
N ARG A 518 1.51 -10.42 -9.98
CA ARG A 518 0.37 -10.82 -10.82
C ARG A 518 -0.46 -11.91 -10.15
N GLU A 519 0.15 -12.86 -9.46
CA GLU A 519 -0.59 -13.88 -8.72
C GLU A 519 -1.37 -13.31 -7.53
N LEU A 520 -0.81 -12.35 -6.80
CA LEU A 520 -1.55 -11.65 -5.75
C LEU A 520 -2.78 -10.91 -6.31
N ILE A 521 -2.66 -10.28 -7.48
CA ILE A 521 -3.81 -9.65 -8.15
C ILE A 521 -4.83 -10.73 -8.58
N ARG A 522 -4.39 -11.85 -9.15
CA ARG A 522 -5.28 -12.97 -9.56
C ARG A 522 -6.03 -13.58 -8.39
N LYS A 523 -5.40 -13.63 -7.21
CA LYS A 523 -6.02 -14.08 -5.95
C LYS A 523 -7.02 -13.09 -5.36
N GLY A 524 -7.17 -11.89 -5.93
CA GLY A 524 -8.12 -10.88 -5.46
C GLY A 524 -7.67 -10.14 -4.20
N VAL A 525 -6.36 -10.15 -3.87
CA VAL A 525 -5.85 -9.55 -2.62
C VAL A 525 -6.21 -8.06 -2.50
N LEU A 526 -6.27 -7.35 -3.63
CA LEU A 526 -6.62 -5.93 -3.66
C LEU A 526 -8.09 -5.64 -3.30
N GLU A 527 -8.99 -6.62 -3.39
CA GLU A 527 -10.39 -6.45 -3.00
C GLU A 527 -10.56 -6.15 -1.51
N ALA A 528 -9.62 -6.58 -0.67
CA ALA A 528 -9.64 -6.25 0.75
C ALA A 528 -9.64 -4.73 1.01
N PHE A 529 -9.11 -3.89 0.09
CA PHE A 529 -9.27 -2.44 0.19
C PHE A 529 -10.72 -1.96 -0.04
N TRP A 530 -11.49 -2.67 -0.87
CA TRP A 530 -12.91 -2.40 -1.10
C TRP A 530 -13.76 -2.75 0.12
N ASP A 531 -13.40 -3.86 0.78
CA ASP A 531 -14.09 -4.37 1.97
C ASP A 531 -13.65 -3.67 3.28
N GLY A 532 -12.61 -2.82 3.21
CA GLY A 532 -12.15 -1.99 4.33
C GLY A 532 -11.14 -2.70 5.24
N GLU A 533 -10.46 -3.73 4.74
CA GLU A 533 -9.58 -4.64 5.48
C GLU A 533 -8.12 -4.60 4.98
N PRO A 534 -7.43 -3.44 5.06
CA PRO A 534 -6.07 -3.29 4.54
C PRO A 534 -5.02 -4.20 5.22
N GLN A 535 -5.33 -4.76 6.40
CA GLN A 535 -4.43 -5.69 7.08
C GLN A 535 -4.33 -7.05 6.35
N GLU A 536 -5.38 -7.47 5.65
CA GLU A 536 -5.34 -8.70 4.86
C GLU A 536 -4.36 -8.58 3.69
N VAL A 537 -4.33 -7.43 3.04
CA VAL A 537 -3.34 -7.10 1.99
C VAL A 537 -1.92 -7.22 2.54
N ARG A 538 -1.69 -6.68 3.75
CA ARG A 538 -0.39 -6.77 4.41
C ARG A 538 0.00 -8.21 4.72
N GLY A 539 -0.94 -9.01 5.24
CA GLY A 539 -0.72 -10.43 5.52
C GLY A 539 -0.36 -11.21 4.26
N ALA A 540 -1.12 -11.04 3.19
CA ALA A 540 -0.87 -11.70 1.90
C ALA A 540 0.48 -11.30 1.29
N LEU A 541 0.87 -10.02 1.38
CA LEU A 541 2.19 -9.57 0.92
C LEU A 541 3.32 -10.22 1.74
N LYS A 542 3.17 -10.33 3.06
CA LYS A 542 4.17 -10.98 3.94
C LYS A 542 4.31 -12.47 3.66
N GLU A 543 3.20 -13.17 3.46
CA GLU A 543 3.20 -14.60 3.11
C GLU A 543 3.85 -14.86 1.73
N ALA A 544 3.54 -14.01 0.74
CA ALA A 544 4.17 -14.07 -0.57
C ALA A 544 5.68 -13.74 -0.50
N ALA A 545 6.06 -12.74 0.30
CA ALA A 545 7.46 -12.38 0.53
C ALA A 545 8.25 -13.55 1.17
N GLU A 546 7.68 -14.22 2.16
CA GLU A 546 8.30 -15.39 2.79
C GLU A 546 8.50 -16.54 1.79
N THR A 547 7.46 -16.82 0.99
CA THR A 547 7.52 -17.84 -0.06
C THR A 547 8.56 -17.50 -1.11
N LEU A 548 8.65 -16.22 -1.51
CA LEU A 548 9.64 -15.74 -2.48
C LEU A 548 11.06 -15.84 -1.92
N ALA A 549 11.28 -15.47 -0.67
CA ALA A 549 12.58 -15.58 0.00
C ALA A 549 13.12 -17.02 -0.04
N GLN A 550 12.25 -18.01 0.15
CA GLN A 550 12.62 -19.43 0.13
C GLN A 550 13.07 -19.92 -1.26
N LYS A 551 12.54 -19.32 -2.35
CA LYS A 551 12.88 -19.65 -3.74
C LYS A 551 14.20 -19.03 -4.20
N LEU A 552 14.68 -17.98 -3.52
CA LEU A 552 15.91 -17.30 -3.90
C LEU A 552 17.14 -18.14 -3.52
N PRO A 553 18.08 -18.35 -4.46
CA PRO A 553 19.31 -19.08 -4.18
C PRO A 553 20.19 -18.27 -3.23
N LEU A 554 20.78 -18.96 -2.26
CA LEU A 554 21.91 -18.44 -1.50
C LEU A 554 23.18 -18.85 -2.25
N ASP A 555 24.04 -17.90 -2.59
CA ASP A 555 25.40 -18.19 -3.05
C ASP A 555 26.40 -17.99 -1.90
N PRO A 556 26.63 -19.01 -1.07
CA PRO A 556 27.58 -18.94 0.04
C PRO A 556 29.04 -18.84 -0.43
N GLY A 557 29.31 -18.98 -1.74
CA GLY A 557 30.64 -18.91 -2.34
C GLY A 557 30.95 -17.59 -3.05
N ARG A 558 30.02 -16.62 -3.03
CA ARG A 558 30.18 -15.33 -3.70
C ARG A 558 31.40 -14.59 -3.16
N THR A 559 32.33 -14.26 -4.05
CA THR A 559 33.52 -13.47 -3.70
C THR A 559 33.11 -12.07 -3.29
N LEU A 560 33.80 -11.50 -2.32
CA LEU A 560 33.45 -10.20 -1.75
C LEU A 560 33.80 -9.07 -2.73
N GLY A 561 32.79 -8.27 -3.06
CA GLY A 561 32.98 -7.03 -3.80
C GLY A 561 33.79 -6.03 -2.97
N GLU A 562 34.46 -5.09 -3.65
CA GLU A 562 35.32 -4.08 -3.01
C GLU A 562 34.58 -3.21 -1.98
N GLU A 563 33.32 -2.86 -2.27
CA GLU A 563 32.46 -2.07 -1.38
C GLU A 563 32.13 -2.84 -0.09
N ALA A 564 31.61 -4.07 -0.22
CA ALA A 564 31.30 -4.93 0.92
C ALA A 564 32.53 -5.20 1.80
N TRP A 565 33.70 -5.39 1.17
CA TRP A 565 34.96 -5.57 1.89
C TRP A 565 35.38 -4.31 2.65
N THR A 566 35.21 -3.13 2.06
CA THR A 566 35.53 -1.85 2.69
C THR A 566 34.66 -1.62 3.93
N VAL A 567 33.35 -1.85 3.82
CA VAL A 567 32.41 -1.73 4.95
C VAL A 567 32.77 -2.74 6.04
N LEU A 568 33.15 -3.97 5.67
CA LEU A 568 33.59 -4.99 6.64
C LEU A 568 34.86 -4.57 7.40
N VAL A 569 35.83 -3.97 6.71
CA VAL A 569 37.07 -3.46 7.32
C VAL A 569 36.79 -2.32 8.31
N GLU A 570 35.86 -1.43 7.98
CA GLU A 570 35.43 -0.35 8.87
C GLU A 570 34.68 -0.88 10.09
N ALA A 571 33.71 -1.77 9.89
CA ALA A 571 32.95 -2.41 10.97
C ALA A 571 33.86 -3.23 11.89
N ALA A 572 34.84 -3.94 11.33
CA ALA A 572 35.84 -4.72 12.07
C ALA A 572 36.98 -3.86 12.65
N SER A 573 36.87 -2.53 12.71
CA SER A 573 37.91 -1.71 13.36
C SER A 573 38.11 -2.12 14.83
N PRO A 574 39.35 -2.13 15.36
CA PRO A 574 39.61 -2.48 16.76
C PRO A 574 38.68 -1.77 17.74
N ARG A 575 38.07 -2.51 18.68
CA ARG A 575 37.11 -2.00 19.69
C ARG A 575 37.81 -1.30 20.85
N VAL A 576 38.63 -0.32 20.51
CA VAL A 576 39.40 0.50 21.44
C VAL A 576 39.77 1.81 20.76
N MET A 577 39.51 2.96 21.40
CA MET A 577 39.96 4.23 20.88
C MET A 577 41.45 4.45 21.20
N ALA A 578 42.31 4.28 20.19
CA ALA A 578 43.76 4.41 20.34
C ALA A 578 44.35 5.36 19.27
N ARG A 579 45.36 6.16 19.64
CA ARG A 579 46.13 6.97 18.68
C ARG A 579 46.85 6.06 17.69
N ASN A 580 46.84 6.41 16.41
CA ASN A 580 47.73 5.75 15.45
C ASN A 580 49.19 6.04 15.86
N TRP A 581 49.99 4.98 16.02
CA TRP A 581 51.41 5.07 16.35
C TRP A 581 52.26 4.29 15.34
N PRO A 582 53.46 4.78 14.98
CA PRO A 582 54.37 4.07 14.05
C PRO A 582 54.75 2.65 14.51
N ASP A 583 54.79 2.43 15.83
CA ASP A 583 55.13 1.13 16.45
C ASP A 583 54.01 0.09 16.31
N HIS A 584 52.79 0.50 15.94
CA HIS A 584 51.66 -0.41 15.81
C HIS A 584 51.83 -1.36 14.63
N ARG A 585 51.87 -2.64 14.93
CA ARG A 585 51.70 -3.72 13.99
C ARG A 585 50.21 -4.00 13.85
N ARG A 586 49.79 -4.13 12.59
CA ARG A 586 48.41 -4.44 12.23
C ARG A 586 48.37 -5.78 11.50
N TYR A 587 47.40 -6.59 11.86
CA TYR A 587 47.24 -7.93 11.32
C TYR A 587 45.76 -8.24 11.14
N ALA A 588 45.43 -8.91 10.04
CA ALA A 588 44.09 -9.33 9.71
C ALA A 588 44.03 -10.85 9.58
N LEU A 589 43.06 -11.46 10.26
CA LEU A 589 42.69 -12.85 10.07
C LEU A 589 41.27 -12.90 9.51
N VAL A 590 41.10 -13.67 8.44
CA VAL A 590 39.79 -13.89 7.82
C VAL A 590 39.42 -15.34 7.96
N LEU A 591 38.23 -15.58 8.52
CA LEU A 591 37.60 -16.89 8.50
C LEU A 591 36.60 -16.94 7.36
N GLY A 592 36.76 -17.89 6.44
CA GLY A 592 35.91 -18.03 5.26
C GLY A 592 36.55 -17.48 3.99
N ARG A 593 35.90 -17.68 2.84
CA ARG A 593 36.45 -17.34 1.51
C ARG A 593 36.16 -15.90 1.14
N ALA A 594 37.09 -14.99 1.44
CA ALA A 594 36.96 -13.57 1.08
C ALA A 594 37.46 -13.25 -0.34
N GLY A 595 38.46 -13.98 -0.83
CA GLY A 595 39.00 -13.88 -2.21
C GLY A 595 39.71 -12.56 -2.57
N ALA A 596 39.77 -11.57 -1.68
CA ALA A 596 40.47 -10.30 -1.89
C ALA A 596 41.59 -10.08 -0.87
N ARG A 597 42.78 -9.68 -1.36
CA ARG A 597 43.91 -9.21 -0.56
C ARG A 597 44.12 -7.73 -0.84
N ARG A 598 43.87 -6.88 0.15
CA ARG A 598 44.27 -5.47 0.10
C ARG A 598 44.58 -5.00 1.51
N TRP A 599 45.30 -3.88 1.59
CA TRP A 599 45.83 -3.23 2.80
C TRP A 599 47.20 -3.77 3.26
N GLY A 600 48.06 -2.85 3.71
CA GLY A 600 49.46 -3.10 4.11
C GLY A 600 49.64 -3.84 5.43
N GLU A 601 48.63 -4.59 5.88
CA GLU A 601 48.62 -5.40 7.10
C GLU A 601 49.00 -6.85 6.75
N GLY A 602 49.58 -7.59 7.70
CA GLY A 602 49.77 -9.04 7.51
C GLY A 602 48.40 -9.75 7.41
N TYR A 603 48.22 -10.63 6.42
CA TYR A 603 46.93 -11.26 6.12
C TYR A 603 47.03 -12.77 6.10
N GLU A 604 46.14 -13.44 6.84
CA GLU A 604 45.94 -14.88 6.76
C GLU A 604 44.45 -15.24 6.61
N GLU A 605 44.20 -16.33 5.87
CA GLU A 605 42.87 -16.87 5.59
C GLU A 605 42.79 -18.28 6.17
N ALA A 606 41.74 -18.55 6.93
CA ALA A 606 41.46 -19.85 7.49
C ALA A 606 40.03 -20.31 7.16
N GLU A 607 39.79 -21.62 7.25
CA GLU A 607 38.48 -22.20 6.97
C GLU A 607 37.44 -21.69 7.99
N GLY A 608 36.46 -20.93 7.53
CA GLY A 608 35.38 -20.40 8.35
C GLY A 608 34.11 -21.26 8.33
N PHE A 609 33.03 -20.72 8.88
CA PHE A 609 31.71 -21.33 8.76
C PHE A 609 31.16 -21.17 7.33
N PRO A 610 30.39 -22.14 6.81
CA PRO A 610 29.82 -22.03 5.47
C PRO A 610 28.92 -20.78 5.32
N GLY A 611 29.10 -20.02 4.23
CA GLY A 611 28.26 -18.85 3.90
C GLY A 611 28.54 -17.60 4.74
N GLU A 612 29.61 -17.62 5.53
CA GLU A 612 29.99 -16.56 6.45
C GLU A 612 31.47 -16.19 6.25
N VAL A 613 31.75 -14.90 6.38
CA VAL A 613 33.11 -14.36 6.45
C VAL A 613 33.25 -13.53 7.72
N VAL A 614 34.19 -13.90 8.59
CA VAL A 614 34.49 -13.14 9.81
C VAL A 614 35.86 -12.50 9.67
N LEU A 615 35.93 -11.19 9.84
CA LEU A 615 37.18 -10.43 9.81
C LEU A 615 37.59 -10.07 11.24
N PHE A 616 38.79 -10.51 11.63
CA PHE A 616 39.48 -10.12 12.84
C PHE A 616 40.59 -9.14 12.50
N ARG A 617 40.61 -7.97 13.12
CA ARG A 617 41.70 -6.98 12.97
C ARG A 617 42.38 -6.75 14.31
N LEU A 618 43.66 -7.08 14.35
CA LEU A 618 44.50 -6.96 15.53
C LEU A 618 45.42 -5.74 15.40
N LEU A 619 45.52 -4.99 16.50
CA LEU A 619 46.38 -3.82 16.65
C LEU A 619 47.26 -4.01 17.88
N PHE A 620 48.57 -4.13 17.70
CA PHE A 620 49.50 -4.38 18.80
C PHE A 620 50.92 -3.83 18.56
N PRO A 621 51.70 -3.57 19.62
CA PRO A 621 51.28 -3.53 21.01
C PRO A 621 50.51 -2.25 21.33
N LEU A 622 49.49 -2.33 22.18
CA LEU A 622 48.88 -1.16 22.80
C LEU A 622 49.63 -0.79 24.09
N ARG A 623 49.75 0.51 24.35
CA ARG A 623 50.30 1.05 25.60
C ARG A 623 49.28 1.97 26.28
N PRO A 624 49.32 2.13 27.62
CA PRO A 624 48.38 2.99 28.33
C PRO A 624 48.29 4.41 27.76
N GLU A 625 49.40 5.01 27.35
CA GLU A 625 49.46 6.39 26.85
C GLU A 625 48.83 6.57 25.46
N GLN A 626 48.53 5.46 24.77
CA GLN A 626 47.94 5.47 23.43
C GLN A 626 46.42 5.46 23.47
N LEU A 627 45.81 5.07 24.60
CA LEU A 627 44.36 5.03 24.77
C LEU A 627 43.80 6.45 24.95
N LEU A 628 42.75 6.77 24.20
CA LEU A 628 42.16 8.12 24.17
C LEU A 628 40.92 8.27 25.07
N GLU A 629 40.42 7.19 25.64
CA GLU A 629 39.20 7.22 26.47
C GLU A 629 39.51 7.56 27.93
N GLY A 630 39.13 8.75 28.40
CA GLY A 630 39.06 9.05 29.84
C GLY A 630 40.26 9.83 30.43
N GLY A 631 40.57 10.99 29.86
CA GLY A 631 41.45 11.98 30.47
C GLY A 631 41.48 13.28 29.68
N GLU A 632 41.48 14.40 30.38
CA GLU A 632 41.38 15.78 29.88
C GLU A 632 42.21 16.09 28.64
N ALA A 633 41.69 17.03 27.84
CA ALA A 633 42.41 17.69 26.76
C ALA A 633 43.78 18.18 27.26
N PHE A 634 44.85 17.46 26.93
CA PHE A 634 46.20 17.97 27.04
C PHE A 634 46.85 18.05 25.67
N ILE A 635 46.85 19.30 25.20
CA ILE A 635 47.89 19.91 24.38
C ILE A 635 49.25 19.43 24.89
N SER A 636 50.08 18.88 24.01
CA SER A 636 51.49 19.29 23.82
C SER A 636 52.20 18.36 22.83
N SER A 637 52.35 18.88 21.61
CA SER A 637 53.48 18.72 20.68
C SER A 637 53.74 17.36 20.00
N PRO A 638 54.09 17.38 18.69
CA PRO A 638 54.12 16.21 17.82
C PRO A 638 55.43 15.42 17.94
N PRO A 639 55.43 14.11 17.68
CA PRO A 639 56.50 13.48 16.92
C PRO A 639 56.16 13.53 15.43
N GLU A 640 57.13 13.95 14.62
CA GLU A 640 57.04 14.06 13.17
C GLU A 640 56.67 12.71 12.52
N GLU A 641 55.54 12.65 11.82
CA GLU A 641 55.22 11.56 10.90
C GLU A 641 56.03 11.72 9.61
N THR A 642 56.87 10.72 9.32
CA THR A 642 57.25 10.39 7.94
C THR A 642 56.50 9.11 7.57
N GLY A 643 55.45 9.25 6.75
CA GLY A 643 54.70 8.13 6.17
C GLY A 643 53.36 8.58 5.62
N GLU A 644 53.15 8.41 4.32
CA GLU A 644 52.05 8.97 3.53
C GLU A 644 50.64 8.72 4.12
N VAL A 645 49.98 9.79 4.54
CA VAL A 645 48.55 9.83 4.88
C VAL A 645 47.74 9.71 3.59
N GLN A 646 47.02 8.59 3.44
CA GLN A 646 45.94 8.50 2.46
C GLN A 646 44.83 9.47 2.85
N ARG A 647 44.53 10.44 1.99
CA ARG A 647 43.37 11.33 2.13
C ARG A 647 42.08 10.51 2.12
N PRO A 648 41.04 10.90 2.90
CA PRO A 648 39.75 10.21 2.89
C PRO A 648 39.11 10.28 1.50
N ASN A 649 38.49 9.17 1.09
CA ASN A 649 37.80 9.03 -0.18
C ASN A 649 36.40 9.67 -0.06
N PRO A 650 36.08 10.75 -0.79
CA PRO A 650 34.81 11.47 -0.66
C PRO A 650 33.56 10.61 -0.96
N LEU A 651 33.74 9.47 -1.66
CA LEU A 651 32.67 8.51 -1.92
C LEU A 651 32.16 7.79 -0.65
N VAL A 652 32.99 7.69 0.40
CA VAL A 652 32.65 7.01 1.65
C VAL A 652 31.71 7.87 2.51
N ASP A 653 31.87 9.18 2.47
CA ASP A 653 30.97 10.10 3.18
C ASP A 653 29.60 10.21 2.49
N GLU A 654 29.51 10.05 1.15
CA GLU A 654 28.22 9.95 0.45
C GLU A 654 27.48 8.64 0.76
N LEU A 655 28.18 7.50 0.83
CA LEU A 655 27.57 6.19 1.13
C LEU A 655 27.20 5.99 2.61
N LEU A 656 27.86 6.71 3.53
CA LEU A 656 27.53 6.68 4.97
C LEU A 656 26.53 7.77 5.38
N ALA A 657 26.37 8.84 4.59
CA ALA A 657 25.36 9.89 4.84
C ALA A 657 23.91 9.42 4.58
N GLU A 658 23.72 8.34 3.81
CA GLU A 658 22.39 7.75 3.56
C GLU A 658 21.94 6.75 4.64
N ARG A 659 22.77 6.49 5.67
CA ARG A 659 22.36 5.68 6.85
C ARG A 659 21.90 6.60 7.99
N PRO A 660 20.74 6.35 8.63
CA PRO A 660 20.25 7.23 9.69
C PRO A 660 21.20 7.20 10.90
N GLU A 661 21.68 8.38 11.27
CA GLU A 661 22.37 8.74 12.53
C GLU A 661 23.36 7.70 13.08
N VAL A 662 24.47 7.54 12.37
CA VAL A 662 25.76 7.27 13.06
C VAL A 662 26.18 8.59 13.69
N GLU A 663 26.04 8.72 15.01
CA GLU A 663 26.61 9.82 15.76
C GLU A 663 28.15 9.82 15.59
N ARG A 664 28.66 10.56 14.59
CA ARG A 664 30.03 11.06 14.59
C ARG A 664 30.05 12.40 15.35
N PRO A 665 30.28 12.40 16.67
CA PRO A 665 30.98 13.54 17.25
C PRO A 665 32.14 13.00 18.08
N ASN A 666 33.27 12.71 17.43
CA ASN A 666 34.54 12.84 18.13
C ASN A 666 35.27 14.08 17.57
N PRO A 667 35.10 15.26 18.20
CA PRO A 667 35.75 16.48 17.75
C PRO A 667 37.29 16.36 17.70
N LEU A 668 37.88 15.38 18.39
CA LEU A 668 39.32 15.11 18.37
C LEU A 668 39.80 14.49 17.04
N LEU A 669 38.95 13.73 16.34
CA LEU A 669 39.30 13.18 15.03
C LEU A 669 39.15 14.24 13.94
N ASP A 670 38.12 15.08 14.02
CA ASP A 670 37.91 16.16 13.06
C ASP A 670 39.03 17.21 13.08
N GLU A 671 39.64 17.49 14.24
CA GLU A 671 40.80 18.39 14.32
C GLU A 671 42.07 17.77 13.72
N ILE A 672 42.29 16.46 13.87
CA ILE A 672 43.41 15.75 13.27
C ILE A 672 43.30 15.69 11.73
N PHE A 673 42.08 15.55 11.19
CA PHE A 673 41.87 15.49 9.74
C PHE A 673 41.68 16.87 9.08
N LYS A 674 41.34 17.92 9.82
CA LYS A 674 41.26 19.30 9.28
C LYS A 674 42.61 19.92 8.94
N GLU A 675 43.72 19.45 9.52
CA GLU A 675 45.06 19.97 9.23
C GLU A 675 45.82 19.20 8.13
N ALA A 676 45.18 18.24 7.45
CA ALA A 676 45.71 17.58 6.24
C ALA A 676 45.25 18.25 4.92
N GLY A 677 44.78 19.50 4.97
CA GLY A 677 44.35 20.33 3.84
C GLY A 677 45.46 21.19 3.27
#